data_AF-A0A1U7SKF4-F1
#
_entry.id   AF-A0A1U7SKF4-F1
#
_cell.length_a   1.000
_cell.length_b   1.000
_cell.length_c   1.000
_cell.angle_alpha   90.00
_cell.angle_beta   90.00
_cell.angle_gamma   90.00
#
_symmetry.space_group_name_H-M   'P 1'
#
loop_
_entity.id
_entity.type
_entity.pdbx_description
1 polymer ?
#
loop_
_entity_poly.entity_id
_entity_poly.type
_entity_poly.pdbx_seq_one_letter_code
_entity_poly.pdbx_strand_id
1 'polypeptide(L)'
;QLHVVAHCLIFSKIKEHEDSFLSCLLGILQELQDGIGQRQTVVRTLNTTGEEIIQQSSKTDANILQEKLGSLNLRWQEVCKQLAERKKRLDEQKNILSEFQRDLNEFVLWLEEADNITSIPLEPRNEQQLKEKLEQVKLLAEELPLRQGILKQLNETGGTALVSAPISPEEQDKLENKLKKTNLQWIKVSRALPEKQGEIEAHIKDLGQLEKKFEDLEEQLNNLLLWLSPIRNQLEIYNQPNQTASFDIKETEVAVQAKQPDVEEILSKGQHLYKEKPATQPVKRKLEDLSSEWKAVNRLLQELRAKRPDLAPGLTTIGTSPSQTVTLVTQPVVTKETAISKVEMPSSLLLEVPALADFNRAWTELTDWLSLLDRVIKSQRVMVGDLEDINEMIIKQKATLQDLEQRRPQLEELITAAQNLKNKTSNQEARTIITDRIERIQNQWDEVQEHLQNRRQQLNEMLKDSTQWLEAKEEAEQVLGQARAKLELWKEGPYTMDAIQKKITETKQLAKDLRQWQINVDVANDLALKLLRDYSTDDTRKVHMITENINASWGSIHKRVSEREAALEETHRLLQQFPLDLEKFLAWLTEAETTANVLQDATHKERLVEDSKGVRELMKQWQDLQGEIEAHTDLYHNLDENGQKILRSLEGSDDAVLLQRRLDNMNFKWSELRKKSLNIRSHLEASSDQWKRLHLSLQELLVWLQLKDDELSRQAPIGGDFPAVQKQNDVHRAFKRELKTKEPVIMSTLETVRIFLTEQPLEGLEKLYQEPRELPPEERAKNVTRLLRKQAEEVNTEWEKLNLHSADWQRKIDEALERLQELQEATDELDLKLRQAEVIKGSWQPVGDLLIDSLQDHLEKVK
;
A
#
# COMPACT_ATOMS: atom_id res chain seq x y z
N GLN A 1 47.49 35.32 -6.71
CA GLN A 1 48.53 36.18 -7.31
C GLN A 1 47.98 37.08 -8.42
N LEU A 2 47.27 36.58 -9.45
CA LEU A 2 46.73 37.45 -10.54
C LEU A 2 45.93 38.68 -10.04
N HIS A 3 45.12 38.53 -8.98
CA HIS A 3 44.36 39.63 -8.36
C HIS A 3 45.22 40.86 -7.99
N VAL A 4 46.49 40.66 -7.59
CA VAL A 4 47.40 41.75 -7.22
C VAL A 4 47.91 42.49 -8.46
N VAL A 5 48.16 41.77 -9.56
CA VAL A 5 48.58 42.36 -10.85
C VAL A 5 47.45 43.20 -11.44
N ALA A 6 46.21 42.73 -11.37
CA ALA A 6 45.02 43.52 -11.71
C ALA A 6 44.90 44.78 -10.83
N HIS A 7 45.16 44.65 -9.52
CA HIS A 7 45.15 45.80 -8.61
C HIS A 7 46.15 46.88 -9.02
N CYS A 8 47.41 46.50 -9.31
CA CYS A 8 48.44 47.44 -9.73
C CYS A 8 48.15 48.08 -11.10
N LEU A 9 47.59 47.34 -12.07
CA LEU A 9 47.24 47.87 -13.38
C LEU A 9 46.09 48.89 -13.33
N ILE A 10 45.10 48.67 -12.47
CA ILE A 10 44.01 49.63 -12.23
C ILE A 10 44.57 50.88 -11.53
N PHE A 11 45.42 50.72 -10.50
CA PHE A 11 46.05 51.84 -9.81
C PHE A 11 46.99 52.67 -10.71
N SER A 12 47.65 52.03 -11.70
CA SER A 12 48.42 52.73 -12.73
C SER A 12 47.51 53.62 -13.58
N LYS A 13 46.43 53.05 -14.13
CA LYS A 13 45.49 53.81 -14.98
C LYS A 13 44.77 54.95 -14.28
N ILE A 14 44.41 54.78 -13.01
CA ILE A 14 43.82 55.86 -12.17
C ILE A 14 44.82 57.03 -11.98
N LYS A 15 46.13 56.80 -12.16
CA LYS A 15 47.19 57.80 -11.97
C LYS A 15 47.79 58.33 -13.29
N GLU A 16 47.51 57.68 -14.42
CA GLU A 16 48.09 58.01 -15.73
C GLU A 16 47.11 58.72 -16.68
N HIS A 17 45.83 58.87 -16.31
CA HIS A 17 44.81 59.57 -17.10
C HIS A 17 44.13 60.69 -16.29
N GLU A 18 43.89 61.83 -16.94
CA GLU A 18 42.98 62.90 -16.45
C GLU A 18 41.50 62.51 -16.61
N ASP A 19 41.16 61.27 -16.26
CA ASP A 19 39.82 60.70 -16.36
C ASP A 19 39.01 61.04 -15.11
N SER A 20 37.99 61.89 -15.26
CA SER A 20 37.13 62.34 -14.15
C SER A 20 36.60 61.22 -13.25
N PHE A 21 36.34 61.53 -11.98
CA PHE A 21 35.87 60.58 -10.95
C PHE A 21 34.65 59.73 -11.39
N LEU A 22 33.74 60.31 -12.19
CA LEU A 22 32.63 59.62 -12.85
C LEU A 22 33.04 58.44 -13.75
N SER A 23 34.17 58.56 -14.47
CA SER A 23 34.70 57.49 -15.34
C SER A 23 35.09 56.25 -14.52
N CYS A 24 35.76 56.47 -13.37
CA CYS A 24 36.14 55.40 -12.44
C CYS A 24 34.92 54.70 -11.83
N LEU A 25 33.93 55.47 -11.35
CA LEU A 25 32.68 54.91 -10.81
C LEU A 25 31.89 54.09 -11.83
N LEU A 26 31.83 54.54 -13.10
CA LEU A 26 31.19 53.79 -14.17
C LEU A 26 31.96 52.51 -14.53
N GLY A 27 33.30 52.53 -14.45
CA GLY A 27 34.13 51.33 -14.59
C GLY A 27 33.84 50.27 -13.52
N ILE A 28 33.77 50.68 -12.25
CA ILE A 28 33.42 49.77 -11.13
C ILE A 28 32.00 49.21 -11.29
N LEU A 29 31.04 50.03 -11.73
CA LEU A 29 29.69 49.56 -12.02
C LEU A 29 29.61 48.63 -13.25
N GLN A 30 30.55 48.75 -14.20
CA GLN A 30 30.68 47.81 -15.31
C GLN A 30 31.24 46.46 -14.83
N GLU A 31 32.31 46.44 -14.01
CA GLU A 31 32.84 45.20 -13.41
C GLU A 31 31.76 44.48 -12.58
N LEU A 32 30.96 45.21 -11.80
CA LEU A 32 29.81 44.68 -11.06
C LEU A 32 28.70 44.15 -11.99
N GLN A 33 28.43 44.82 -13.12
CA GLN A 33 27.43 44.38 -14.10
C GLN A 33 27.87 43.10 -14.85
N ASP A 34 29.16 42.98 -15.18
CA ASP A 34 29.72 41.78 -15.79
C ASP A 34 29.76 40.61 -14.77
N GLY A 35 30.02 40.90 -13.50
CA GLY A 35 29.86 39.95 -12.38
C GLY A 35 28.41 39.46 -12.20
N ILE A 36 27.42 40.33 -12.41
CA ILE A 36 26.00 39.92 -12.49
C ILE A 36 25.76 39.01 -13.70
N GLY A 37 26.32 39.35 -14.86
CA GLY A 37 26.20 38.54 -16.09
C GLY A 37 26.71 37.10 -15.93
N GLN A 38 27.83 36.91 -15.22
CA GLN A 38 28.34 35.57 -14.88
C GLN A 38 27.37 34.81 -13.96
N ARG A 39 26.92 35.45 -12.87
CA ARG A 39 26.01 34.87 -11.87
C ARG A 39 24.61 34.56 -12.39
N GLN A 40 24.14 35.29 -13.42
CA GLN A 40 22.87 35.03 -14.08
C GLN A 40 22.76 33.61 -14.67
N THR A 41 23.90 32.95 -14.94
CA THR A 41 23.93 31.53 -15.35
C THR A 41 23.68 30.59 -14.16
N VAL A 42 24.27 30.84 -12.99
CA VAL A 42 24.00 30.07 -11.76
C VAL A 42 22.53 30.19 -11.37
N VAL A 43 21.96 31.39 -11.41
CA VAL A 43 20.53 31.63 -11.15
C VAL A 43 19.65 30.88 -12.17
N ARG A 44 20.07 30.76 -13.44
CA ARG A 44 19.33 29.98 -14.44
C ARG A 44 19.34 28.48 -14.10
N THR A 45 20.51 27.90 -13.82
CA THR A 45 20.65 26.48 -13.45
C THR A 45 19.85 26.16 -12.19
N LEU A 46 19.97 26.98 -11.13
CA LEU A 46 19.24 26.83 -9.87
C LEU A 46 17.71 26.83 -10.07
N ASN A 47 17.19 27.64 -10.99
CA ASN A 47 15.77 27.60 -11.34
C ASN A 47 15.39 26.34 -12.16
N THR A 48 16.23 25.87 -13.07
CA THR A 48 15.99 24.62 -13.82
C THR A 48 15.98 23.40 -12.90
N THR A 49 17.03 23.21 -12.09
CA THR A 49 17.12 22.11 -11.12
C THR A 49 15.99 22.19 -10.08
N GLY A 50 15.64 23.40 -9.63
CA GLY A 50 14.51 23.64 -8.73
C GLY A 50 13.15 23.22 -9.32
N GLU A 51 12.89 23.56 -10.58
CA GLU A 51 11.65 23.18 -11.29
C GLU A 51 11.61 21.66 -11.57
N GLU A 52 12.73 21.03 -11.95
CA GLU A 52 12.82 19.57 -12.11
C GLU A 52 12.53 18.81 -10.81
N ILE A 53 12.99 19.33 -9.67
CA ILE A 53 12.69 18.78 -8.34
C ILE A 53 11.22 19.02 -7.98
N ILE A 54 10.68 20.23 -8.20
CA ILE A 54 9.27 20.57 -7.98
C ILE A 54 8.33 19.59 -8.69
N GLN A 55 8.63 19.20 -9.93
CA GLN A 55 7.82 18.28 -10.72
C GLN A 55 7.85 16.82 -10.23
N GLN A 56 8.87 16.43 -9.45
CA GLN A 56 9.04 15.08 -8.89
C GLN A 56 8.66 14.99 -7.40
N SER A 57 8.51 16.14 -6.74
CA SER A 57 8.26 16.29 -5.31
C SER A 57 6.80 16.03 -4.90
N SER A 58 6.56 15.87 -3.60
CA SER A 58 5.20 16.00 -3.06
C SER A 58 4.68 17.44 -3.22
N LYS A 59 3.36 17.61 -3.34
CA LYS A 59 2.72 18.93 -3.51
C LYS A 59 3.03 19.91 -2.35
N THR A 60 3.31 19.41 -1.15
CA THR A 60 3.70 20.24 -0.01
C THR A 60 5.10 20.80 -0.19
N ASP A 61 6.06 19.93 -0.54
CA ASP A 61 7.47 20.29 -0.65
C ASP A 61 7.69 21.16 -1.89
N ALA A 62 6.98 20.87 -2.99
CA ALA A 62 6.93 21.69 -4.19
C ALA A 62 6.56 23.15 -3.90
N ASN A 63 5.53 23.40 -3.08
CA ASN A 63 5.15 24.75 -2.66
C ASN A 63 6.26 25.44 -1.84
N ILE A 64 6.88 24.70 -0.90
CA ILE A 64 7.95 25.23 -0.03
C ILE A 64 9.18 25.59 -0.86
N LEU A 65 9.55 24.76 -1.83
CA LEU A 65 10.66 25.03 -2.74
C LEU A 65 10.33 26.20 -3.68
N GLN A 66 9.11 26.27 -4.21
CA GLN A 66 8.65 27.40 -5.04
C GLN A 66 8.67 28.73 -4.27
N GLU A 67 8.30 28.76 -2.99
CA GLU A 67 8.39 29.94 -2.13
C GLU A 67 9.85 30.40 -1.91
N LYS A 68 10.75 29.46 -1.59
CA LYS A 68 12.19 29.74 -1.43
C LYS A 68 12.82 30.29 -2.71
N LEU A 69 12.57 29.63 -3.85
CA LEU A 69 13.06 30.07 -5.17
C LEU A 69 12.47 31.43 -5.54
N GLY A 70 11.18 31.67 -5.30
CA GLY A 70 10.54 32.97 -5.53
C GLY A 70 11.20 34.10 -4.75
N SER A 71 11.49 33.88 -3.46
CA SER A 71 12.17 34.84 -2.59
C SER A 71 13.60 35.18 -3.06
N LEU A 72 14.38 34.16 -3.43
CA LEU A 72 15.74 34.34 -3.96
C LEU A 72 15.75 35.07 -5.31
N ASN A 73 14.85 34.70 -6.23
CA ASN A 73 14.69 35.38 -7.51
C ASN A 73 14.28 36.85 -7.34
N LEU A 74 13.38 37.16 -6.39
CA LEU A 74 12.96 38.54 -6.10
C LEU A 74 14.12 39.41 -5.60
N ARG A 75 14.94 38.88 -4.68
CA ARG A 75 16.16 39.54 -4.20
C ARG A 75 17.18 39.76 -5.33
N TRP A 76 17.39 38.74 -6.16
CA TRP A 76 18.27 38.83 -7.34
C TRP A 76 17.81 39.91 -8.34
N GLN A 77 16.52 39.93 -8.68
CA GLN A 77 15.95 40.92 -9.60
C GLN A 77 16.08 42.35 -9.05
N GLU A 78 15.83 42.56 -7.77
CA GLU A 78 15.91 43.88 -7.15
C GLU A 78 17.37 44.39 -7.03
N VAL A 79 18.35 43.50 -6.82
CA VAL A 79 19.78 43.86 -6.94
C VAL A 79 20.15 44.26 -8.37
N CYS A 80 19.72 43.48 -9.37
CA CYS A 80 19.98 43.79 -10.79
C CYS A 80 19.37 45.16 -11.20
N LYS A 81 18.13 45.41 -10.78
CA LYS A 81 17.42 46.67 -11.00
C LYS A 81 18.12 47.85 -10.35
N GLN A 82 18.53 47.73 -9.09
CA GLN A 82 19.23 48.80 -8.36
C GLN A 82 20.59 49.13 -8.98
N LEU A 83 21.34 48.14 -9.49
CA LEU A 83 22.59 48.39 -10.20
C LEU A 83 22.34 49.17 -11.50
N ALA A 84 21.35 48.75 -12.30
CA ALA A 84 20.97 49.43 -13.54
C ALA A 84 20.51 50.89 -13.29
N GLU A 85 19.69 51.11 -12.26
CA GLU A 85 19.25 52.45 -11.83
C GLU A 85 20.42 53.31 -11.31
N ARG A 86 21.43 52.72 -10.65
CA ARG A 86 22.62 53.46 -10.18
C ARG A 86 23.53 53.84 -11.35
N LYS A 87 23.77 52.93 -12.30
CA LYS A 87 24.54 53.19 -13.52
C LYS A 87 23.89 54.27 -14.38
N LYS A 88 22.60 54.13 -14.71
CA LYS A 88 21.85 55.12 -15.50
C LYS A 88 21.99 56.55 -14.93
N ARG A 89 21.82 56.73 -13.62
CA ARG A 89 21.94 58.04 -12.97
C ARG A 89 23.35 58.65 -13.07
N LEU A 90 24.40 57.81 -13.09
CA LEU A 90 25.79 58.27 -13.25
C LEU A 90 26.11 58.60 -14.71
N ASP A 91 25.59 57.84 -15.67
CA ASP A 91 25.67 58.20 -17.10
C ASP A 91 24.95 59.54 -17.38
N GLU A 92 23.77 59.75 -16.79
CA GLU A 92 23.03 61.02 -16.88
C GLU A 92 23.82 62.20 -16.30
N GLN A 93 24.44 62.05 -15.11
CA GLN A 93 25.30 63.08 -14.52
C GLN A 93 26.59 63.34 -15.32
N LYS A 94 27.21 62.30 -15.90
CA LYS A 94 28.39 62.43 -16.76
C LYS A 94 28.10 63.26 -18.02
N ASN A 95 26.93 63.07 -18.62
CA ASN A 95 26.51 63.84 -19.80
C ASN A 95 26.32 65.33 -19.44
N ILE A 96 25.57 65.64 -18.38
CA ILE A 96 25.32 67.02 -17.92
C ILE A 96 26.64 67.76 -17.63
N LEU A 97 27.59 67.11 -16.95
CA LEU A 97 28.92 67.67 -16.71
C LEU A 97 29.69 67.94 -18.01
N SER A 98 29.66 67.00 -18.95
CA SER A 98 30.39 67.09 -20.22
C SER A 98 29.86 68.24 -21.10
N GLU A 99 28.54 68.45 -21.12
CA GLU A 99 27.92 69.58 -21.81
C GLU A 99 28.30 70.92 -21.15
N PHE A 100 28.20 71.02 -19.81
CA PHE A 100 28.66 72.22 -19.09
C PHE A 100 30.13 72.56 -19.36
N GLN A 101 31.02 71.56 -19.37
CA GLN A 101 32.44 71.77 -19.67
C GLN A 101 32.66 72.27 -21.10
N ARG A 102 32.00 71.68 -22.11
CA ARG A 102 32.07 72.13 -23.51
C ARG A 102 31.60 73.58 -23.62
N ASP A 103 30.41 73.87 -23.15
CA ASP A 103 29.75 75.17 -23.33
C ASP A 103 30.53 76.29 -22.60
N LEU A 104 31.13 75.98 -21.44
CA LEU A 104 32.01 76.88 -20.71
C LEU A 104 33.32 77.16 -21.48
N ASN A 105 33.90 76.15 -22.13
CA ASN A 105 35.09 76.32 -22.96
C ASN A 105 34.82 77.20 -24.19
N GLU A 106 33.71 76.96 -24.89
CA GLU A 106 33.29 77.77 -26.05
C GLU A 106 33.04 79.24 -25.67
N PHE A 107 32.44 79.50 -24.51
CA PHE A 107 32.22 80.86 -24.03
C PHE A 107 33.50 81.59 -23.62
N VAL A 108 34.48 80.87 -23.04
CA VAL A 108 35.82 81.43 -22.74
C VAL A 108 36.55 81.82 -24.03
N LEU A 109 36.53 80.97 -25.07
CA LEU A 109 37.18 81.27 -26.35
C LEU A 109 36.59 82.54 -27.01
N TRP A 110 35.27 82.72 -26.95
CA TRP A 110 34.62 83.93 -27.45
C TRP A 110 35.03 85.18 -26.66
N LEU A 111 35.14 85.08 -25.32
CA LEU A 111 35.63 86.18 -24.49
C LEU A 111 37.07 86.57 -24.81
N GLU A 112 37.94 85.61 -25.09
CA GLU A 112 39.35 85.86 -25.41
C GLU A 112 39.49 86.56 -26.78
N GLU A 113 38.71 86.18 -27.79
CA GLU A 113 38.68 86.89 -29.09
C GLU A 113 38.20 88.35 -28.95
N ALA A 114 37.14 88.56 -28.17
CA ALA A 114 36.61 89.90 -27.92
C ALA A 114 37.57 90.79 -27.11
N ASP A 115 38.26 90.23 -26.13
CA ASP A 115 39.29 90.94 -25.35
C ASP A 115 40.52 91.28 -26.22
N ASN A 116 40.93 90.37 -27.10
CA ASN A 116 41.99 90.61 -28.08
C ASN A 116 41.63 91.77 -29.04
N ILE A 117 40.42 91.81 -29.58
CA ILE A 117 40.02 92.86 -30.54
C ILE A 117 39.98 94.25 -29.90
N THR A 118 39.54 94.38 -28.64
CA THR A 118 39.58 95.68 -27.91
C THR A 118 41.00 96.13 -27.55
N SER A 119 41.93 95.18 -27.35
CA SER A 119 43.32 95.44 -26.93
C SER A 119 44.23 96.00 -28.04
N ILE A 120 43.78 96.07 -29.30
CA ILE A 120 44.63 96.46 -30.44
C ILE A 120 44.89 97.99 -30.47
N PRO A 121 46.14 98.45 -30.70
CA PRO A 121 46.46 99.88 -30.84
C PRO A 121 45.74 100.58 -32.00
N LEU A 122 45.44 101.87 -31.82
CA LEU A 122 44.85 102.72 -32.85
C LEU A 122 45.91 103.73 -33.32
N GLU A 123 46.07 103.88 -34.63
CA GLU A 123 46.89 104.94 -35.22
C GLU A 123 46.00 106.09 -35.74
N PRO A 124 45.97 107.28 -35.09
CA PRO A 124 45.09 108.40 -35.45
C PRO A 124 45.36 109.07 -36.82
N ARG A 125 46.18 108.42 -37.67
CA ARG A 125 46.61 108.92 -38.98
C ARG A 125 46.35 107.93 -40.13
N ASN A 126 45.71 106.79 -39.84
CA ASN A 126 45.31 105.79 -40.82
C ASN A 126 43.78 105.61 -40.79
N GLU A 127 43.09 106.35 -41.66
CA GLU A 127 41.62 106.37 -41.73
C GLU A 127 41.02 104.99 -42.04
N GLN A 128 41.69 104.20 -42.89
CA GLN A 128 41.19 102.88 -43.29
C GLN A 128 41.28 101.86 -42.14
N GLN A 129 42.40 101.85 -41.39
CA GLN A 129 42.52 101.00 -40.20
C GLN A 129 41.47 101.34 -39.13
N LEU A 130 41.15 102.62 -38.94
CA LEU A 130 40.11 103.05 -38.01
C LEU A 130 38.72 102.55 -38.45
N LYS A 131 38.41 102.61 -39.74
CA LYS A 131 37.14 102.09 -40.30
C LYS A 131 37.02 100.56 -40.17
N GLU A 132 38.06 99.81 -40.55
CA GLU A 132 38.09 98.34 -40.43
C GLU A 132 37.97 97.88 -38.97
N LYS A 133 38.57 98.60 -38.01
CA LYS A 133 38.44 98.28 -36.58
C LYS A 133 37.09 98.66 -35.99
N LEU A 134 36.45 99.72 -36.48
CA LEU A 134 35.09 100.09 -36.06
C LEU A 134 34.07 98.99 -36.40
N GLU A 135 34.17 98.42 -37.60
CA GLU A 135 33.27 97.34 -38.06
C GLU A 135 33.43 96.05 -37.22
N GLN A 136 34.66 95.67 -36.90
CA GLN A 136 34.96 94.50 -36.06
C GLN A 136 34.46 94.66 -34.61
N VAL A 137 34.69 95.83 -33.99
CA VAL A 137 34.21 96.13 -32.62
C VAL A 137 32.68 96.15 -32.58
N LYS A 138 32.03 96.72 -33.61
CA LYS A 138 30.57 96.81 -33.71
C LYS A 138 29.90 95.45 -33.82
N LEU A 139 30.42 94.54 -34.65
CA LEU A 139 29.90 93.16 -34.78
C LEU A 139 29.90 92.43 -33.42
N LEU A 140 30.99 92.53 -32.66
CA LEU A 140 31.07 91.93 -31.32
C LEU A 140 30.15 92.61 -30.29
N ALA A 141 29.94 93.93 -30.40
CA ALA A 141 29.00 94.64 -29.55
C ALA A 141 27.54 94.23 -29.80
N GLU A 142 27.17 93.92 -31.05
CA GLU A 142 25.85 93.42 -31.43
C GLU A 142 25.59 91.97 -30.93
N GLU A 143 26.63 91.16 -30.71
CA GLU A 143 26.49 89.81 -30.12
C GLU A 143 26.20 89.80 -28.60
N LEU A 144 26.50 90.89 -27.87
CA LEU A 144 26.45 90.92 -26.41
C LEU A 144 25.12 90.41 -25.79
N PRO A 145 23.91 90.77 -26.28
CA PRO A 145 22.66 90.28 -25.69
C PRO A 145 22.47 88.77 -25.80
N LEU A 146 22.94 88.14 -26.89
CA LEU A 146 22.89 86.69 -27.08
C LEU A 146 23.86 85.98 -26.11
N ARG A 147 25.08 86.50 -26.00
CA ARG A 147 26.13 85.96 -25.11
C ARG A 147 25.73 86.08 -23.63
N GLN A 148 25.02 87.14 -23.24
CA GLN A 148 24.45 87.27 -21.90
C GLN A 148 23.43 86.14 -21.58
N GLY A 149 22.65 85.69 -22.57
CA GLY A 149 21.74 84.55 -22.43
C GLY A 149 22.48 83.23 -22.17
N ILE A 150 23.53 82.97 -22.95
CA ILE A 150 24.40 81.78 -22.80
C ILE A 150 25.07 81.78 -21.43
N LEU A 151 25.58 82.92 -20.96
CA LEU A 151 26.18 83.04 -19.62
C LEU A 151 25.18 82.75 -18.49
N LYS A 152 23.91 83.10 -18.65
CA LYS A 152 22.86 82.74 -17.67
C LYS A 152 22.65 81.22 -17.63
N GLN A 153 22.55 80.57 -18.78
CA GLN A 153 22.42 79.11 -18.86
C GLN A 153 23.66 78.40 -18.30
N LEU A 154 24.87 78.91 -18.56
CA LEU A 154 26.11 78.38 -17.98
C LEU A 154 26.14 78.44 -16.46
N ASN A 155 25.63 79.53 -15.86
CA ASN A 155 25.53 79.63 -14.40
C ASN A 155 24.44 78.71 -13.83
N GLU A 156 23.34 78.47 -14.55
CA GLU A 156 22.24 77.58 -14.13
C GLU A 156 22.60 76.08 -14.26
N THR A 157 23.14 75.67 -15.42
CA THR A 157 23.66 74.31 -15.64
C THR A 157 24.88 74.05 -14.77
N GLY A 158 25.79 75.02 -14.64
CA GLY A 158 26.97 74.92 -13.77
C GLY A 158 26.59 74.77 -12.30
N GLY A 159 25.68 75.61 -11.78
CA GLY A 159 25.18 75.49 -10.41
C GLY A 159 24.44 74.17 -10.12
N THR A 160 23.88 73.53 -11.15
CA THR A 160 23.32 72.18 -11.03
C THR A 160 24.43 71.12 -11.06
N ALA A 161 25.26 71.12 -12.09
CA ALA A 161 26.31 70.11 -12.32
C ALA A 161 27.35 70.08 -11.20
N LEU A 162 27.82 71.24 -10.73
CA LEU A 162 28.80 71.36 -9.64
C LEU A 162 28.22 70.97 -8.26
N VAL A 163 26.92 70.71 -8.16
CA VAL A 163 26.24 70.29 -6.92
C VAL A 163 25.75 68.84 -7.00
N SER A 164 25.31 68.36 -8.16
CA SER A 164 24.76 67.00 -8.33
C SER A 164 25.74 65.97 -8.89
N ALA A 165 26.79 66.39 -9.60
CA ALA A 165 27.74 65.45 -10.21
C ALA A 165 28.82 65.03 -9.20
N PRO A 166 29.10 63.72 -9.06
CA PRO A 166 30.28 63.25 -8.33
C PRO A 166 31.54 63.52 -9.16
N ILE A 167 32.10 64.71 -9.00
CA ILE A 167 33.42 65.11 -9.53
C ILE A 167 34.42 65.19 -8.38
N SER A 168 35.72 65.12 -8.67
CA SER A 168 36.70 65.38 -7.61
C SER A 168 36.62 66.85 -7.16
N PRO A 169 36.90 67.15 -5.88
CA PRO A 169 36.91 68.54 -5.39
C PRO A 169 37.86 69.42 -6.18
N GLU A 170 39.00 68.88 -6.63
CA GLU A 170 39.96 69.64 -7.42
C GLU A 170 39.44 69.96 -8.83
N GLU A 171 38.63 69.08 -9.45
CA GLU A 171 37.89 69.40 -10.68
C GLU A 171 36.76 70.42 -10.42
N GLN A 172 36.01 70.26 -9.32
CA GLN A 172 34.94 71.17 -8.90
C GLN A 172 35.47 72.60 -8.71
N ASP A 173 36.53 72.75 -7.92
CA ASP A 173 37.25 74.00 -7.72
C ASP A 173 37.79 74.53 -9.06
N LYS A 174 38.46 73.72 -9.89
CA LYS A 174 38.96 74.17 -11.21
C LYS A 174 37.84 74.72 -12.09
N LEU A 175 36.69 74.05 -12.13
CA LEU A 175 35.54 74.43 -12.96
C LEU A 175 34.80 75.65 -12.42
N GLU A 176 34.57 75.77 -11.11
CA GLU A 176 33.95 76.98 -10.58
C GLU A 176 34.91 78.18 -10.58
N ASN A 177 36.21 77.96 -10.37
CA ASN A 177 37.22 78.99 -10.60
C ASN A 177 37.24 79.44 -12.07
N LYS A 178 37.10 78.52 -13.03
CA LYS A 178 36.94 78.86 -14.45
C LYS A 178 35.63 79.61 -14.70
N LEU A 179 34.50 79.18 -14.15
CA LEU A 179 33.18 79.82 -14.33
C LEU A 179 33.18 81.26 -13.78
N LYS A 180 33.72 81.50 -12.59
CA LYS A 180 33.79 82.85 -12.03
C LYS A 180 34.86 83.73 -12.70
N LYS A 181 35.97 83.17 -13.20
CA LYS A 181 36.88 83.86 -14.14
C LYS A 181 36.17 84.31 -15.41
N THR A 182 35.36 83.42 -15.97
CA THR A 182 34.54 83.67 -17.17
C THR A 182 33.54 84.81 -16.94
N ASN A 183 32.80 84.77 -15.83
CA ASN A 183 31.89 85.86 -15.44
C ASN A 183 32.62 87.21 -15.24
N LEU A 184 33.85 87.22 -14.72
CA LEU A 184 34.63 88.44 -14.50
C LEU A 184 35.26 88.98 -15.81
N GLN A 185 35.72 88.11 -16.70
CA GLN A 185 36.12 88.49 -18.08
C GLN A 185 34.93 89.05 -18.87
N TRP A 186 33.74 88.47 -18.74
CA TRP A 186 32.51 89.02 -19.34
C TRP A 186 32.24 90.47 -18.88
N ILE A 187 32.35 90.76 -17.58
CA ILE A 187 32.15 92.13 -17.03
C ILE A 187 33.21 93.12 -17.56
N LYS A 188 34.43 92.66 -17.87
CA LYS A 188 35.46 93.47 -18.54
C LYS A 188 35.08 93.73 -20.01
N VAL A 189 34.90 92.67 -20.79
CA VAL A 189 34.69 92.72 -22.26
C VAL A 189 33.42 93.49 -22.64
N SER A 190 32.31 93.24 -21.93
CA SER A 190 31.03 93.93 -22.17
C SER A 190 31.06 95.44 -21.90
N ARG A 191 32.08 95.94 -21.19
CA ARG A 191 32.34 97.38 -21.00
C ARG A 191 33.36 97.90 -22.02
N ALA A 192 34.45 97.17 -22.22
CA ALA A 192 35.55 97.59 -23.09
C ALA A 192 35.13 97.72 -24.56
N LEU A 193 34.23 96.85 -25.07
CA LEU A 193 33.76 96.91 -26.46
C LEU A 193 33.06 98.24 -26.80
N PRO A 194 31.99 98.67 -26.09
CA PRO A 194 31.37 99.98 -26.30
C PRO A 194 32.32 101.18 -26.12
N GLU A 195 33.18 101.13 -25.10
CA GLU A 195 34.17 102.20 -24.84
C GLU A 195 35.16 102.33 -26.01
N LYS A 196 35.62 101.21 -26.56
CA LYS A 196 36.52 101.18 -27.73
C LYS A 196 35.85 101.68 -29.00
N GLN A 197 34.56 101.39 -29.20
CA GLN A 197 33.81 101.87 -30.35
C GLN A 197 33.79 103.41 -30.39
N GLY A 198 33.44 104.05 -29.27
CA GLY A 198 33.40 105.51 -29.14
C GLY A 198 34.77 106.19 -29.31
N GLU A 199 35.85 105.56 -28.87
CA GLU A 199 37.23 106.05 -29.08
C GLU A 199 37.59 106.11 -30.58
N ILE A 200 37.22 105.08 -31.35
CA ILE A 200 37.48 104.99 -32.80
C ILE A 200 36.67 106.04 -33.56
N GLU A 201 35.38 106.19 -33.24
CA GLU A 201 34.49 107.19 -33.85
C GLU A 201 34.98 108.63 -33.63
N ALA A 202 35.55 108.93 -32.45
CA ALA A 202 36.15 110.23 -32.16
C ALA A 202 37.38 110.53 -33.04
N HIS A 203 38.30 109.58 -33.23
CA HIS A 203 39.49 109.79 -34.03
C HIS A 203 39.22 110.04 -35.52
N ILE A 204 38.18 109.41 -36.09
CA ILE A 204 37.75 109.66 -37.48
C ILE A 204 37.24 111.11 -37.65
N LYS A 205 36.56 111.66 -36.64
CA LYS A 205 35.99 113.02 -36.66
C LYS A 205 37.05 114.13 -36.64
N ASP A 206 38.20 113.91 -36.01
CA ASP A 206 39.26 114.90 -35.94
C ASP A 206 40.09 114.98 -37.24
N LEU A 207 40.28 113.86 -37.94
CA LEU A 207 40.95 113.83 -39.25
C LEU A 207 40.24 114.73 -40.28
N GLY A 208 38.91 114.61 -40.39
CA GLY A 208 38.10 115.38 -41.35
C GLY A 208 38.11 116.90 -41.13
N GLN A 209 38.45 117.38 -39.93
CA GLN A 209 38.57 118.82 -39.66
C GLN A 209 39.89 119.43 -40.16
N LEU A 210 40.92 118.61 -40.39
CA LEU A 210 42.24 119.09 -40.80
C LEU A 210 42.31 119.38 -42.30
N GLU A 211 41.62 118.59 -43.12
CA GLU A 211 41.76 118.67 -44.59
C GLU A 211 41.05 119.90 -45.16
N LYS A 212 39.88 120.24 -44.62
CA LYS A 212 39.12 121.45 -44.99
C LYS A 212 39.92 122.75 -44.82
N LYS A 213 40.92 122.79 -43.95
CA LYS A 213 41.81 123.97 -43.76
C LYS A 213 42.80 124.19 -44.91
N PHE A 214 43.03 123.20 -45.77
CA PHE A 214 43.93 123.33 -46.92
C PHE A 214 43.24 123.89 -48.16
N GLU A 215 41.94 123.64 -48.35
CA GLU A 215 41.17 124.13 -49.50
C GLU A 215 41.04 125.65 -49.48
N ASP A 216 40.61 126.23 -48.35
CA ASP A 216 40.50 127.69 -48.12
C ASP A 216 41.78 128.47 -48.49
N LEU A 217 42.96 127.87 -48.27
CA LEU A 217 44.25 128.50 -48.56
C LEU A 217 44.57 128.52 -50.06
N GLU A 218 44.27 127.44 -50.78
CA GLU A 218 44.60 127.35 -52.20
C GLU A 218 43.71 128.28 -53.05
N GLU A 219 42.46 128.52 -52.64
CA GLU A 219 41.58 129.51 -53.28
C GLU A 219 42.13 130.94 -53.13
N GLN A 220 42.52 131.32 -51.91
CA GLN A 220 43.08 132.64 -51.60
C GLN A 220 44.33 132.96 -52.44
N LEU A 221 45.18 131.97 -52.71
CA LEU A 221 46.40 132.12 -53.52
C LEU A 221 46.13 132.41 -55.01
N ASN A 222 45.11 131.79 -55.60
CA ASN A 222 44.84 131.95 -57.04
C ASN A 222 44.40 133.39 -57.38
N ASN A 223 43.61 134.01 -56.50
CA ASN A 223 43.00 135.31 -56.72
C ASN A 223 44.02 136.47 -56.77
N LEU A 224 45.08 136.42 -55.95
CA LEU A 224 46.13 137.44 -55.98
C LEU A 224 47.03 137.36 -57.22
N LEU A 225 47.36 136.15 -57.68
CA LEU A 225 48.19 135.94 -58.88
C LEU A 225 47.51 136.50 -60.15
N LEU A 226 46.19 136.28 -60.29
CA LEU A 226 45.41 136.81 -61.41
C LEU A 226 45.37 138.34 -61.45
N TRP A 227 45.33 139.00 -60.30
CA TRP A 227 45.30 140.46 -60.20
C TRP A 227 46.63 141.13 -60.57
N LEU A 228 47.77 140.47 -60.34
CA LEU A 228 49.10 141.05 -60.57
C LEU A 228 49.49 141.18 -62.05
N SER A 229 49.19 140.16 -62.88
CA SER A 229 49.72 140.08 -64.25
C SER A 229 49.40 141.28 -65.16
N PRO A 230 48.17 141.85 -65.18
CA PRO A 230 47.87 143.01 -66.05
C PRO A 230 48.68 144.26 -65.70
N ILE A 231 48.89 144.51 -64.41
CA ILE A 231 49.58 145.70 -63.90
C ILE A 231 51.05 145.69 -64.33
N ARG A 232 51.72 144.52 -64.24
CA ARG A 232 53.08 144.35 -64.72
C ARG A 232 53.22 144.77 -66.19
N ASN A 233 52.33 144.23 -67.03
CA ASN A 233 52.40 144.43 -68.48
C ASN A 233 52.16 145.91 -68.87
N GLN A 234 51.32 146.64 -68.13
CA GLN A 234 51.14 148.09 -68.35
C GLN A 234 52.40 148.89 -67.99
N LEU A 235 53.02 148.60 -66.84
CA LEU A 235 54.24 149.28 -66.38
C LEU A 235 55.45 149.00 -67.28
N GLU A 236 55.49 147.84 -67.93
CA GLU A 236 56.52 147.44 -68.90
C GLU A 236 56.39 148.19 -70.24
N ILE A 237 55.18 148.65 -70.61
CA ILE A 237 54.90 149.45 -71.82
C ILE A 237 55.33 150.92 -71.66
N TYR A 238 55.16 151.52 -70.49
CA TYR A 238 55.40 152.96 -70.26
C TYR A 238 56.88 153.40 -70.40
N ASN A 239 57.83 152.47 -70.50
CA ASN A 239 59.29 152.75 -70.51
C ASN A 239 59.95 152.73 -71.91
N GLN A 240 59.19 152.87 -73.00
CA GLN A 240 59.68 152.77 -74.39
C GLN A 240 60.00 154.14 -75.05
N PRO A 241 61.04 154.27 -75.93
CA PRO A 241 61.65 155.58 -76.20
C PRO A 241 61.01 156.47 -77.29
N ASN A 242 59.99 156.01 -78.01
CA ASN A 242 59.46 156.71 -79.20
C ASN A 242 57.92 156.73 -79.23
N GLN A 243 57.30 157.60 -78.44
CA GLN A 243 55.90 158.00 -78.63
C GLN A 243 55.60 159.36 -77.99
N THR A 244 54.75 160.15 -78.63
CA THR A 244 54.35 161.49 -78.17
C THR A 244 52.86 161.51 -77.87
N ALA A 245 52.49 161.14 -76.64
CA ALA A 245 51.12 161.19 -76.13
C ALA A 245 51.13 161.49 -74.62
N SER A 246 50.04 162.08 -74.11
CA SER A 246 49.90 162.50 -72.71
C SER A 246 49.30 161.39 -71.86
N PHE A 247 49.96 161.01 -70.77
CA PHE A 247 49.49 160.03 -69.79
C PHE A 247 49.82 160.49 -68.35
N ASP A 248 49.00 160.11 -67.37
CA ASP A 248 49.23 160.32 -65.94
C ASP A 248 49.41 158.95 -65.25
N ILE A 249 50.31 158.87 -64.28
CA ILE A 249 50.86 157.62 -63.73
C ILE A 249 50.33 157.31 -62.31
N LYS A 250 49.75 158.31 -61.63
CA LYS A 250 49.39 158.23 -60.19
C LYS A 250 48.36 157.16 -59.83
N GLU A 251 47.44 156.82 -60.73
CA GLU A 251 46.37 155.87 -60.43
C GLU A 251 46.90 154.43 -60.23
N THR A 252 47.88 154.03 -61.06
CA THR A 252 48.55 152.72 -60.98
C THR A 252 49.35 152.50 -59.69
N GLU A 253 50.02 153.53 -59.17
CA GLU A 253 50.86 153.41 -57.96
C GLU A 253 50.02 153.19 -56.70
N VAL A 254 48.90 153.93 -56.56
CA VAL A 254 47.95 153.76 -55.45
C VAL A 254 47.29 152.38 -55.49
N ALA A 255 46.91 151.89 -56.67
CA ALA A 255 46.31 150.57 -56.84
C ALA A 255 47.22 149.42 -56.36
N VAL A 256 48.54 149.57 -56.53
CA VAL A 256 49.52 148.58 -56.07
C VAL A 256 49.77 148.67 -54.57
N GLN A 257 50.00 149.87 -54.01
CA GLN A 257 50.19 150.04 -52.56
C GLN A 257 49.00 149.52 -51.74
N ALA A 258 47.77 149.66 -52.26
CA ALA A 258 46.55 149.18 -51.60
C ALA A 258 46.47 147.65 -51.43
N LYS A 259 47.33 146.86 -52.09
CA LYS A 259 47.31 145.38 -52.05
C LYS A 259 48.52 144.72 -51.41
N GLN A 260 49.47 145.50 -50.89
CA GLN A 260 50.61 144.95 -50.16
C GLN A 260 50.23 144.05 -48.94
N PRO A 261 49.29 144.41 -48.04
CA PRO A 261 49.01 143.60 -46.86
C PRO A 261 48.38 142.24 -47.20
N ASP A 262 47.49 142.17 -48.20
CA ASP A 262 46.84 140.92 -48.62
C ASP A 262 47.88 139.87 -49.06
N VAL A 263 48.91 140.30 -49.80
CA VAL A 263 49.99 139.43 -50.27
C VAL A 263 50.85 138.96 -49.11
N GLU A 264 51.19 139.85 -48.17
CA GLU A 264 51.98 139.49 -46.98
C GLU A 264 51.21 138.57 -46.03
N GLU A 265 49.90 138.76 -45.85
CA GLU A 265 49.06 137.87 -45.01
C GLU A 265 48.91 136.48 -45.62
N ILE A 266 48.60 136.35 -46.91
CA ILE A 266 48.39 135.04 -47.55
C ILE A 266 49.70 134.24 -47.63
N LEU A 267 50.83 134.90 -47.83
CA LEU A 267 52.15 134.25 -47.70
C LEU A 267 52.44 133.85 -46.24
N SER A 268 51.90 134.57 -45.25
CA SER A 268 51.99 134.25 -43.81
C SER A 268 50.96 133.22 -43.31
N LYS A 269 49.84 133.01 -44.01
CA LYS A 269 48.93 131.87 -43.84
C LYS A 269 49.45 130.62 -44.54
N GLY A 270 50.15 130.79 -45.66
CA GLY A 270 51.17 129.82 -46.08
C GLY A 270 52.05 129.49 -44.86
N GLN A 271 52.56 130.55 -44.19
CA GLN A 271 53.22 130.52 -42.88
C GLN A 271 52.46 129.99 -41.68
N HIS A 272 51.38 129.24 -41.92
CA HIS A 272 50.82 128.35 -40.91
C HIS A 272 50.16 127.03 -41.36
N LEU A 273 50.29 126.56 -42.62
CA LEU A 273 49.69 125.26 -43.02
C LEU A 273 50.70 124.23 -43.60
N TYR A 274 51.63 124.63 -44.48
CA TYR A 274 52.51 123.72 -45.27
C TYR A 274 53.63 122.97 -44.49
N LYS A 275 53.45 122.68 -43.21
CA LYS A 275 54.35 121.82 -42.40
C LYS A 275 53.55 121.08 -41.28
N GLU A 276 52.24 121.38 -41.20
CA GLU A 276 51.15 120.61 -40.58
C GLU A 276 50.75 119.45 -41.50
N LYS A 277 50.76 119.74 -42.80
CA LYS A 277 51.01 118.80 -43.89
C LYS A 277 51.98 119.48 -44.89
N PRO A 278 53.26 119.10 -44.97
CA PRO A 278 54.18 119.58 -46.02
C PRO A 278 53.98 118.81 -47.35
N ALA A 279 52.73 118.49 -47.70
CA ALA A 279 52.39 117.42 -48.64
C ALA A 279 51.86 117.89 -50.00
N THR A 280 51.34 119.12 -50.10
CA THR A 280 50.70 119.65 -51.32
C THR A 280 51.66 120.49 -52.18
N GLN A 281 52.38 119.84 -53.10
CA GLN A 281 53.24 120.54 -54.08
C GLN A 281 52.56 121.70 -54.86
N PRO A 282 51.27 121.65 -55.26
CA PRO A 282 50.64 122.74 -56.01
C PRO A 282 50.62 124.06 -55.24
N VAL A 283 50.20 124.01 -53.97
CA VAL A 283 50.12 125.18 -53.07
C VAL A 283 51.49 125.82 -52.87
N LYS A 284 52.55 125.00 -52.70
CA LYS A 284 53.92 125.49 -52.53
C LYS A 284 54.40 126.30 -53.76
N ARG A 285 54.18 125.79 -54.98
CA ARG A 285 54.57 126.53 -56.21
C ARG A 285 53.84 127.87 -56.30
N LYS A 286 52.52 127.90 -56.08
CA LYS A 286 51.72 129.14 -56.13
C LYS A 286 52.18 130.20 -55.12
N LEU A 287 52.63 129.78 -53.93
CA LEU A 287 53.27 130.65 -52.93
C LEU A 287 54.57 131.28 -53.47
N GLU A 288 55.41 130.48 -54.15
CA GLU A 288 56.68 130.92 -54.74
C GLU A 288 56.47 131.80 -55.99
N ASP A 289 55.45 131.50 -56.80
CA ASP A 289 55.04 132.29 -57.97
C ASP A 289 54.50 133.66 -57.56
N LEU A 290 53.63 133.73 -56.53
CA LEU A 290 53.18 134.99 -55.94
C LEU A 290 54.36 135.78 -55.34
N SER A 291 55.30 135.06 -54.72
CA SER A 291 56.67 135.52 -54.40
C SER A 291 57.37 136.25 -55.55
N SER A 292 57.34 135.67 -56.74
CA SER A 292 58.10 136.10 -57.92
C SER A 292 57.40 137.15 -58.76
N GLU A 293 56.07 137.17 -58.86
CA GLU A 293 55.33 138.21 -59.59
C GLU A 293 55.07 139.44 -58.71
N TRP A 294 54.86 139.27 -57.40
CA TRP A 294 55.12 140.37 -56.47
C TRP A 294 56.61 140.70 -56.49
N LYS A 295 57.54 139.82 -56.89
CA LYS A 295 58.93 140.06 -57.40
C LYS A 295 59.10 140.69 -58.81
N ALA A 296 58.04 140.88 -59.64
CA ALA A 296 58.09 141.47 -61.01
C ALA A 296 57.07 142.58 -61.45
N VAL A 297 55.83 142.66 -60.95
CA VAL A 297 54.85 143.82 -61.05
C VAL A 297 55.30 145.19 -60.54
N ASN A 298 55.90 145.30 -59.37
CA ASN A 298 56.26 144.22 -58.50
C ASN A 298 57.77 143.72 -58.75
N ARG A 299 58.54 144.21 -59.74
CA ARG A 299 59.97 144.64 -59.80
C ARG A 299 60.56 145.18 -58.53
N LEU A 300 60.14 144.82 -57.29
CA LEU A 300 58.80 144.98 -56.55
C LEU A 300 58.20 143.77 -55.00
N LEU A 301 58.30 142.25 -53.97
CA LEU A 301 57.66 140.78 -52.52
C LEU A 301 57.79 138.88 -51.23
N GLN A 302 57.05 137.60 -50.19
CA GLN A 302 56.88 135.97 -48.75
C GLN A 302 56.83 133.88 -47.87
N GLU A 303 56.18 132.65 -46.71
CA GLU A 303 56.24 130.87 -45.48
C GLU A 303 55.34 129.10 -44.48
N LEU A 304 55.24 127.92 -43.14
CA LEU A 304 54.28 126.58 -41.78
C LEU A 304 54.09 124.82 -40.43
N ARG A 305 53.20 123.53 -39.64
CA ARG A 305 53.03 122.03 -38.17
C ARG A 305 52.39 120.10 -37.36
N ALA A 306 51.72 119.13 -36.07
CA ALA A 306 50.99 117.33 -35.36
C ALA A 306 50.48 115.81 -33.86
N LYS A 307 49.89 114.35 -33.09
CA LYS A 307 49.55 112.94 -31.60
C LYS A 307 48.53 111.23 -30.79
N ARG A 308 48.15 110.22 -29.42
CA ARG A 308 47.46 108.45 -28.63
C ARG A 308 46.89 107.30 -26.95
N PRO A 309 46.50 105.74 -26.32
CA PRO A 309 45.91 104.53 -24.83
C PRO A 309 45.14 102.66 -24.17
N ASP A 310 44.65 101.67 -22.85
CA ASP A 310 44.15 99.86 -22.06
C ASP A 310 43.36 98.70 -20.47
N LEU A 311 43.00 97.13 -19.86
CA LEU A 311 42.25 95.94 -18.41
C LEU A 311 41.84 93.99 -17.64
N ALA A 312 41.08 93.04 -16.44
CA ALA A 312 40.73 91.22 -15.63
C ALA A 312 39.71 90.00 -14.23
N PRO A 313 39.46 88.41 -13.58
CA PRO A 313 38.76 87.18 -12.16
C PRO A 313 38.23 85.25 -11.41
N GLY A 314 37.36 84.28 -10.28
CA GLY A 314 36.90 82.46 -9.52
C GLY A 314 35.92 81.20 -8.11
N LEU A 315 35.30 79.65 -7.70
CA LEU A 315 34.43 78.39 -6.36
C LEU A 315 33.50 76.53 -5.87
N THR A 316 32.30 75.71 -4.99
CA THR A 316 31.52 74.01 -4.33
C THR A 316 29.92 72.99 -3.45
N THR A 317 29.29 71.49 -2.95
CA THR A 317 27.82 70.47 -2.08
C THR A 317 27.10 68.67 -1.29
N ILE A 318 25.74 67.76 -0.86
CA ILE A 318 24.86 66.35 0.25
C ILE A 318 23.51 64.76 0.40
N GLY A 319 22.81 63.59 1.40
CA GLY A 319 21.46 62.16 1.67
C GLY A 319 20.61 60.67 2.86
N THR A 320 19.53 59.38 2.93
CA THR A 320 18.85 57.82 3.95
C THR A 320 17.33 56.47 4.29
N SER A 321 16.91 55.02 5.00
CA SER A 321 15.46 53.79 5.53
C SER A 321 14.92 51.92 6.20
N PRO A 322 13.66 50.96 6.80
CA PRO A 322 13.04 49.29 7.58
C PRO A 322 11.52 47.95 7.89
N SER A 323 11.07 46.51 8.63
CA SER A 323 9.65 45.20 9.00
C SER A 323 9.09 43.49 9.99
N GLN A 324 7.83 42.42 10.28
CA GLN A 324 7.21 40.79 11.15
C GLN A 324 5.68 39.45 11.46
N THR A 325 5.23 38.02 12.20
CA THR A 325 3.82 36.69 12.54
C THR A 325 3.30 35.07 13.67
N VAL A 326 2.36 33.76 14.12
CA VAL A 326 1.02 32.34 14.25
C VAL A 326 0.27 30.93 15.51
N THR A 327 -0.64 29.60 15.95
CA THR A 327 -1.87 28.09 15.98
C THR A 327 -2.71 26.68 17.18
N LEU A 328 -3.79 25.40 17.23
CA LEU A 328 -4.64 24.03 18.32
C LEU A 328 -5.81 22.35 18.35
N VAL A 329 -6.55 21.25 19.32
CA VAL A 329 -7.55 19.58 19.46
C VAL A 329 -8.74 18.40 20.62
N THR A 330 -9.50 16.94 20.71
CA THR A 330 -10.67 15.77 21.73
C THR A 330 -11.47 13.92 21.89
N GLN A 331 -12.51 12.98 22.78
CA GLN A 331 -13.23 11.22 23.11
C GLN A 331 -14.74 10.13 23.93
N PRO A 332 -15.23 8.58 24.30
CA PRO A 332 -16.64 7.38 24.76
C PRO A 332 -17.23 5.73 25.77
N VAL A 333 -18.46 4.66 25.98
CA VAL A 333 -19.15 3.16 26.98
C VAL A 333 -20.53 1.69 27.05
N VAL A 334 -21.12 0.46 27.97
CA VAL A 334 -22.30 -1.06 28.10
C VAL A 334 -23.24 -2.25 29.40
N THR A 335 -24.13 -3.57 29.86
CA THR A 335 -25.15 -5.20 29.86
C THR A 335 -26.23 -6.33 31.11
N LYS A 336 -27.12 -7.66 31.56
CA LYS A 336 -28.07 -9.31 31.57
C LYS A 336 -29.07 -10.59 32.75
N GLU A 337 -30.19 -11.79 32.79
CA GLU A 337 -30.91 -13.25 33.79
C GLU A 337 -32.37 -14.63 33.90
N THR A 338 -32.90 -15.91 34.77
CA THR A 338 -34.20 -17.31 34.94
C THR A 338 -34.91 -18.66 36.20
N ALA A 339 -35.84 -19.96 36.62
CA ALA A 339 -37.11 -21.37 36.64
C ALA A 339 -37.87 -22.73 37.89
N ILE A 340 -38.80 -24.02 38.29
CA ILE A 340 -40.08 -25.42 38.29
C ILE A 340 -40.87 -26.85 39.43
N SER A 341 -42.03 -28.00 39.50
CA SER A 341 -42.77 -29.43 40.53
C SER A 341 -44.14 -30.87 40.56
N LYS A 342 -44.74 -32.08 41.48
CA LYS A 342 -46.02 -33.49 41.60
C LYS A 342 -46.75 -34.87 42.80
N VAL A 343 -47.97 -35.92 42.93
CA VAL A 343 -48.71 -37.35 43.93
C VAL A 343 -50.07 -38.75 43.90
N GLU A 344 -50.66 -39.96 44.80
CA GLU A 344 -51.76 -41.48 44.83
C GLU A 344 -52.80 -42.69 46.01
N MET A 345 -53.70 -44.04 46.01
CA MET A 345 -54.83 -45.18 47.03
C MET A 345 -55.69 -46.97 47.11
N PRO A 346 -56.72 -47.86 48.01
CA PRO A 346 -57.41 -49.56 48.41
C PRO A 346 -59.00 -50.62 48.94
N SER A 347 -59.46 -52.08 49.47
CA SER A 347 -60.92 -53.19 49.92
C SER A 347 -61.35 -54.89 50.80
N SER A 348 -62.35 -56.10 51.25
CA SER A 348 -63.84 -57.22 51.43
C SER A 348 -64.52 -58.75 52.49
N LEU A 349 -65.74 -59.82 52.58
CA LEU A 349 -66.52 -61.19 53.60
C LEU A 349 -67.81 -62.69 53.57
N LEU A 350 -68.54 -63.77 54.52
CA LEU A 350 -69.73 -65.23 54.60
C LEU A 350 -70.58 -66.54 55.79
N LEU A 351 -71.62 -67.78 55.78
CA LEU A 351 -72.57 -69.00 56.85
C LEU A 351 -73.72 -70.60 56.83
N GLU A 352 -74.44 -71.67 57.79
CA GLU A 352 -75.63 -73.14 57.85
C GLU A 352 -76.46 -74.45 59.06
N VAL A 353 -77.61 -75.59 59.13
CA VAL A 353 -78.29 -77.06 60.08
C VAL A 353 -79.86 -78.19 60.38
N PRO A 354 -80.30 -79.64 60.92
CA PRO A 354 -81.72 -80.81 61.23
C PRO A 354 -82.29 -82.45 62.15
N ALA A 355 -83.60 -83.33 62.50
CA ALA A 355 -84.20 -85.01 63.08
C ALA A 355 -85.73 -85.99 63.85
N LEU A 356 -86.34 -87.47 64.03
CA LEU A 356 -87.53 -88.53 65.02
C LEU A 356 -88.60 -90.18 65.05
N ALA A 357 -89.35 -91.12 66.10
CA ALA A 357 -90.47 -92.48 66.57
C ALA A 357 -90.54 -94.24 66.88
N ASP A 358 -91.64 -95.20 67.05
CA ASP A 358 -91.72 -96.75 67.52
C ASP A 358 -91.74 -97.99 66.51
N PHE A 359 -92.81 -98.30 65.73
CA PHE A 359 -92.61 -98.99 64.41
C PHE A 359 -91.65 -98.12 63.59
N ASN A 360 -91.83 -96.81 63.72
CA ASN A 360 -90.87 -95.81 63.33
C ASN A 360 -89.49 -95.99 63.97
N ARG A 361 -89.29 -96.73 65.07
CA ARG A 361 -87.98 -96.98 65.69
C ARG A 361 -87.23 -97.99 64.87
N ALA A 362 -87.79 -99.19 64.68
CA ALA A 362 -87.22 -100.20 63.80
C ALA A 362 -87.08 -99.67 62.35
N TRP A 363 -88.04 -98.85 61.91
CA TRP A 363 -87.97 -98.12 60.65
C TRP A 363 -86.76 -97.17 60.57
N THR A 364 -86.63 -96.26 61.52
CA THR A 364 -85.58 -95.25 61.56
C THR A 364 -84.23 -95.88 61.87
N GLU A 365 -84.14 -96.88 62.73
CA GLU A 365 -82.93 -97.67 62.96
C GLU A 365 -82.42 -98.32 61.67
N LEU A 366 -83.31 -98.93 60.87
CA LEU A 366 -82.91 -99.55 59.60
C LEU A 366 -82.68 -98.50 58.48
N THR A 367 -83.46 -97.41 58.44
CA THR A 367 -83.28 -96.28 57.50
C THR A 367 -81.99 -95.52 57.77
N ASP A 368 -81.68 -95.23 59.03
CA ASP A 368 -80.45 -94.56 59.48
C ASP A 368 -79.25 -95.47 59.28
N TRP A 369 -79.39 -96.78 59.48
CA TRP A 369 -78.34 -97.76 59.17
C TRP A 369 -78.08 -97.87 57.66
N LEU A 370 -79.11 -97.91 56.81
CA LEU A 370 -78.97 -97.85 55.35
C LEU A 370 -78.34 -96.52 54.90
N SER A 371 -78.76 -95.39 55.48
CA SER A 371 -78.20 -94.06 55.21
C SER A 371 -76.74 -93.93 55.68
N LEU A 372 -76.39 -94.60 56.79
CA LEU A 372 -75.01 -94.74 57.25
C LEU A 372 -74.20 -95.59 56.27
N LEU A 373 -74.75 -96.69 55.76
CA LEU A 373 -74.10 -97.56 54.77
C LEU A 373 -73.84 -96.81 53.47
N ASP A 374 -74.84 -96.11 52.93
CA ASP A 374 -74.73 -95.25 51.75
C ASP A 374 -73.65 -94.18 51.92
N ARG A 375 -73.62 -93.50 53.08
CA ARG A 375 -72.58 -92.54 53.41
C ARG A 375 -71.20 -93.19 53.54
N VAL A 376 -71.11 -94.40 54.09
CA VAL A 376 -69.86 -95.17 54.14
C VAL A 376 -69.38 -95.49 52.72
N ILE A 377 -70.24 -96.04 51.85
CA ILE A 377 -69.93 -96.33 50.44
C ILE A 377 -69.43 -95.07 49.73
N LYS A 378 -70.13 -93.94 49.87
CA LYS A 378 -69.74 -92.65 49.27
C LYS A 378 -68.46 -92.04 49.88
N SER A 379 -68.02 -92.53 51.04
CA SER A 379 -66.74 -92.17 51.67
C SER A 379 -65.59 -93.14 51.38
N GLN A 380 -65.86 -94.31 50.79
CA GLN A 380 -64.82 -95.26 50.36
C GLN A 380 -64.03 -94.65 49.19
N ARG A 381 -62.94 -93.96 49.48
CA ARG A 381 -61.94 -93.57 48.50
C ARG A 381 -60.67 -94.38 48.69
N VAL A 382 -60.01 -94.70 47.58
CA VAL A 382 -58.72 -95.39 47.52
C VAL A 382 -57.71 -94.60 46.70
N MET A 383 -56.44 -94.95 46.80
CA MET A 383 -55.38 -94.44 45.94
C MET A 383 -55.31 -95.27 44.64
N VAL A 384 -55.66 -94.65 43.52
CA VAL A 384 -55.60 -95.28 42.20
C VAL A 384 -54.13 -95.59 41.86
N GLY A 385 -53.86 -96.79 41.34
CA GLY A 385 -52.49 -97.27 41.16
C GLY A 385 -51.83 -97.80 42.45
N ASP A 386 -52.56 -97.98 43.55
CA ASP A 386 -52.09 -98.72 44.73
C ASP A 386 -52.85 -100.03 44.94
N LEU A 387 -52.21 -101.15 44.59
CA LEU A 387 -52.86 -102.46 44.62
C LEU A 387 -53.19 -102.93 46.04
N GLU A 388 -52.48 -102.48 47.07
CA GLU A 388 -52.75 -102.90 48.44
C GLU A 388 -54.00 -102.19 48.99
N ASP A 389 -54.07 -100.86 48.86
CA ASP A 389 -55.23 -100.07 49.29
C ASP A 389 -56.52 -100.46 48.54
N ILE A 390 -56.41 -100.71 47.22
CA ILE A 390 -57.55 -101.22 46.43
C ILE A 390 -57.97 -102.62 46.90
N ASN A 391 -57.04 -103.54 47.17
CA ASN A 391 -57.39 -104.87 47.68
C ASN A 391 -57.97 -104.83 49.10
N GLU A 392 -57.40 -104.03 50.00
CA GLU A 392 -57.95 -103.77 51.33
C GLU A 392 -59.40 -103.26 51.23
N MET A 393 -59.67 -102.32 50.32
CA MET A 393 -61.03 -101.81 50.10
C MET A 393 -61.98 -102.86 49.51
N ILE A 394 -61.51 -103.71 48.59
CA ILE A 394 -62.30 -104.85 48.09
C ILE A 394 -62.63 -105.83 49.21
N ILE A 395 -61.72 -106.07 50.17
CA ILE A 395 -61.96 -106.93 51.34
C ILE A 395 -62.99 -106.27 52.27
N LYS A 396 -62.82 -105.00 52.61
CA LYS A 396 -63.77 -104.21 53.43
C LYS A 396 -65.17 -104.22 52.79
N GLN A 397 -65.26 -103.99 51.48
CA GLN A 397 -66.51 -103.99 50.72
C GLN A 397 -67.20 -105.37 50.65
N LYS A 398 -66.42 -106.47 50.59
CA LYS A 398 -66.97 -107.84 50.69
C LYS A 398 -67.62 -108.08 52.06
N ALA A 399 -67.01 -107.60 53.14
CA ALA A 399 -67.60 -107.68 54.47
C ALA A 399 -68.88 -106.83 54.58
N THR A 400 -68.87 -105.58 54.09
CA THR A 400 -70.06 -104.70 54.08
C THR A 400 -71.23 -105.29 53.28
N LEU A 401 -70.96 -106.01 52.18
CA LEU A 401 -71.99 -106.76 51.45
C LEU A 401 -72.54 -107.94 52.26
N GLN A 402 -71.67 -108.69 52.94
CA GLN A 402 -72.09 -109.79 53.81
C GLN A 402 -72.92 -109.30 55.02
N ASP A 403 -72.62 -108.11 55.54
CA ASP A 403 -73.41 -107.46 56.60
C ASP A 403 -74.80 -107.04 56.10
N LEU A 404 -74.90 -106.51 54.86
CA LEU A 404 -76.17 -106.23 54.21
C LEU A 404 -76.99 -107.51 53.99
N GLU A 405 -76.37 -108.57 53.46
CA GLU A 405 -77.06 -109.86 53.26
C GLU A 405 -77.54 -110.47 54.59
N GLN A 406 -76.76 -110.37 55.67
CA GLN A 406 -77.17 -110.78 57.02
C GLN A 406 -78.33 -109.96 57.60
N ARG A 407 -78.51 -108.70 57.18
CA ARG A 407 -79.61 -107.83 57.64
C ARG A 407 -80.91 -108.05 56.87
N ARG A 408 -80.90 -108.76 55.73
CA ARG A 408 -82.09 -108.98 54.89
C ARG A 408 -83.31 -109.55 55.65
N PRO A 409 -83.17 -110.53 56.58
CA PRO A 409 -84.31 -111.02 57.35
C PRO A 409 -84.98 -109.93 58.21
N GLN A 410 -84.24 -108.92 58.67
CA GLN A 410 -84.79 -107.81 59.47
C GLN A 410 -85.62 -106.86 58.61
N LEU A 411 -85.25 -106.68 57.33
CA LEU A 411 -86.10 -106.01 56.35
C LEU A 411 -87.38 -106.81 56.09
N GLU A 412 -87.29 -108.12 55.89
CA GLU A 412 -88.45 -108.99 55.66
C GLU A 412 -89.41 -109.04 56.87
N GLU A 413 -88.87 -109.07 58.10
CA GLU A 413 -89.62 -108.92 59.35
C GLU A 413 -90.27 -107.53 59.46
N LEU A 414 -89.56 -106.45 59.14
CA LEU A 414 -90.09 -105.08 59.19
C LEU A 414 -91.21 -104.87 58.15
N ILE A 415 -91.05 -105.37 56.93
CA ILE A 415 -92.10 -105.38 55.90
C ILE A 415 -93.29 -106.19 56.39
N THR A 416 -93.08 -107.37 56.97
CA THR A 416 -94.15 -108.22 57.52
C THR A 416 -94.88 -107.53 58.68
N ALA A 417 -94.17 -106.86 59.58
CA ALA A 417 -94.73 -106.07 60.68
C ALA A 417 -95.54 -104.87 60.15
N ALA A 418 -95.00 -104.14 59.16
CA ALA A 418 -95.66 -103.02 58.50
C ALA A 418 -96.92 -103.47 57.73
N GLN A 419 -96.87 -104.60 57.01
CA GLN A 419 -98.03 -105.18 56.33
C GLN A 419 -99.10 -105.61 57.35
N ASN A 420 -98.70 -106.17 58.49
CA ASN A 420 -99.61 -106.48 59.60
C ASN A 420 -100.23 -105.23 60.24
N LEU A 421 -99.47 -104.14 60.44
CA LEU A 421 -99.98 -102.86 60.92
C LEU A 421 -100.96 -102.23 59.90
N LYS A 422 -100.60 -102.26 58.61
CA LYS A 422 -101.48 -101.82 57.51
C LYS A 422 -102.78 -102.61 57.47
N ASN A 423 -102.73 -103.93 57.68
CA ASN A 423 -103.93 -104.77 57.73
C ASN A 423 -104.81 -104.46 58.95
N LYS A 424 -104.20 -104.18 60.12
CA LYS A 424 -104.91 -103.91 61.38
C LYS A 424 -105.46 -102.48 61.52
N THR A 425 -104.89 -101.47 60.84
CA THR A 425 -105.36 -100.08 60.96
C THR A 425 -106.52 -99.76 60.01
N SER A 426 -107.56 -99.12 60.54
CA SER A 426 -108.74 -98.66 59.79
C SER A 426 -108.60 -97.25 59.21
N ASN A 427 -107.60 -96.47 59.62
CA ASN A 427 -107.35 -95.14 59.08
C ASN A 427 -106.64 -95.23 57.72
N GLN A 428 -107.30 -94.79 56.65
CA GLN A 428 -106.75 -94.80 55.29
C GLN A 428 -105.45 -94.00 55.14
N GLU A 429 -105.32 -92.86 55.82
CA GLU A 429 -104.11 -92.02 55.79
C GLU A 429 -102.92 -92.75 56.44
N ALA A 430 -103.17 -93.49 57.53
CA ALA A 430 -102.17 -94.36 58.14
C ALA A 430 -101.81 -95.55 57.21
N ARG A 431 -102.79 -96.12 56.47
CA ARG A 431 -102.51 -97.19 55.48
C ARG A 431 -101.64 -96.68 54.33
N THR A 432 -101.84 -95.44 53.87
CA THR A 432 -100.96 -94.81 52.87
C THR A 432 -99.58 -94.52 53.43
N ILE A 433 -99.46 -93.90 54.62
CA ILE A 433 -98.16 -93.60 55.25
C ILE A 433 -97.36 -94.88 55.55
N ILE A 434 -98.01 -95.99 55.92
CA ILE A 434 -97.33 -97.28 56.12
C ILE A 434 -96.89 -97.90 54.78
N THR A 435 -97.62 -97.67 53.69
CA THR A 435 -97.25 -98.18 52.35
C THR A 435 -96.12 -97.38 51.72
N ASP A 436 -96.24 -96.05 51.69
CA ASP A 436 -95.18 -95.14 51.23
C ASP A 436 -93.92 -95.22 52.14
N ARG A 437 -94.07 -95.63 53.40
CA ARG A 437 -92.94 -96.15 54.17
C ARG A 437 -92.39 -97.41 53.51
N ILE A 438 -93.10 -98.55 53.56
CA ILE A 438 -92.63 -99.86 53.04
C ILE A 438 -91.85 -99.71 51.72
N GLU A 439 -92.44 -99.03 50.74
CA GLU A 439 -91.84 -98.78 49.43
C GLU A 439 -90.51 -98.01 49.54
N ARG A 440 -90.42 -96.96 50.36
CA ARG A 440 -89.18 -96.19 50.56
C ARG A 440 -88.03 -97.00 51.16
N ILE A 441 -88.24 -97.92 52.09
CA ILE A 441 -87.10 -98.71 52.63
C ILE A 441 -86.74 -99.90 51.73
N GLN A 442 -87.68 -100.42 50.94
CA GLN A 442 -87.36 -101.37 49.88
C GLN A 442 -86.51 -100.68 48.80
N ASN A 443 -86.93 -99.51 48.33
CA ASN A 443 -86.16 -98.70 47.38
C ASN A 443 -84.78 -98.33 47.96
N GLN A 444 -84.69 -97.81 49.19
CA GLN A 444 -83.41 -97.51 49.83
C GLN A 444 -82.52 -98.74 50.03
N TRP A 445 -83.11 -99.91 50.33
CA TRP A 445 -82.34 -101.15 50.42
C TRP A 445 -81.76 -101.54 49.06
N ASP A 446 -82.58 -101.51 48.01
CA ASP A 446 -82.16 -101.89 46.66
C ASP A 446 -81.18 -100.86 46.06
N GLU A 447 -81.39 -99.55 46.28
CA GLU A 447 -80.44 -98.47 45.98
C GLU A 447 -79.09 -98.69 46.66
N VAL A 448 -79.08 -98.96 47.99
CA VAL A 448 -77.85 -99.24 48.74
C VAL A 448 -77.18 -100.52 48.27
N GLN A 449 -77.95 -101.57 47.98
CA GLN A 449 -77.45 -102.83 47.44
C GLN A 449 -76.82 -102.61 46.05
N GLU A 450 -77.43 -101.79 45.19
CA GLU A 450 -76.90 -101.44 43.87
C GLU A 450 -75.63 -100.58 44.00
N HIS A 451 -75.63 -99.51 44.81
CA HIS A 451 -74.44 -98.70 45.10
C HIS A 451 -73.26 -99.58 45.60
N LEU A 452 -73.55 -100.53 46.49
CA LEU A 452 -72.56 -101.45 47.08
C LEU A 452 -72.03 -102.44 46.02
N GLN A 453 -72.87 -102.95 45.12
CA GLN A 453 -72.47 -103.81 44.00
C GLN A 453 -71.69 -103.04 42.92
N ASN A 454 -72.15 -101.84 42.53
CA ASN A 454 -71.51 -100.96 41.56
C ASN A 454 -70.12 -100.52 42.04
N ARG A 455 -69.98 -100.07 43.30
CA ARG A 455 -68.67 -99.73 43.88
C ARG A 455 -67.75 -100.95 44.00
N ARG A 456 -68.30 -102.14 44.29
CA ARG A 456 -67.53 -103.40 44.27
C ARG A 456 -67.02 -103.72 42.85
N GLN A 457 -67.83 -103.55 41.81
CA GLN A 457 -67.39 -103.73 40.42
C GLN A 457 -66.29 -102.72 40.07
N GLN A 458 -66.54 -101.43 40.31
CA GLN A 458 -65.58 -100.35 40.05
C GLN A 458 -64.22 -100.60 40.71
N LEU A 459 -64.18 -101.10 41.96
CA LEU A 459 -62.93 -101.44 42.64
C LEU A 459 -62.19 -102.62 41.99
N ASN A 460 -62.89 -103.64 41.48
CA ASN A 460 -62.24 -104.77 40.79
C ASN A 460 -61.74 -104.36 39.39
N GLU A 461 -62.46 -103.47 38.69
CA GLU A 461 -62.01 -102.89 37.42
C GLU A 461 -60.82 -101.95 37.65
N MET A 462 -60.85 -101.11 38.69
CA MET A 462 -59.73 -100.26 39.10
C MET A 462 -58.49 -101.07 39.48
N LEU A 463 -58.65 -102.20 40.17
CA LEU A 463 -57.53 -103.10 40.49
C LEU A 463 -56.88 -103.63 39.21
N LYS A 464 -57.69 -104.16 38.28
CA LYS A 464 -57.22 -104.68 37.00
C LYS A 464 -56.49 -103.61 36.18
N ASP A 465 -57.10 -102.43 36.02
CA ASP A 465 -56.53 -101.33 35.26
C ASP A 465 -55.25 -100.78 35.92
N SER A 466 -55.21 -100.74 37.26
CA SER A 466 -54.02 -100.36 38.03
C SER A 466 -52.88 -101.35 37.83
N THR A 467 -53.15 -102.65 37.79
CA THR A 467 -52.13 -103.66 37.47
C THR A 467 -51.59 -103.48 36.05
N GLN A 468 -52.48 -103.33 35.05
CA GLN A 468 -52.06 -103.14 33.65
C GLN A 468 -51.24 -101.85 33.46
N TRP A 469 -51.61 -100.76 34.15
CA TRP A 469 -50.82 -99.54 34.16
C TRP A 469 -49.46 -99.73 34.83
N LEU A 470 -49.39 -100.44 35.97
CA LEU A 470 -48.12 -100.70 36.66
C LEU A 470 -47.15 -101.55 35.82
N GLU A 471 -47.66 -102.54 35.08
CA GLU A 471 -46.89 -103.35 34.13
C GLU A 471 -46.31 -102.48 33.00
N ALA A 472 -47.14 -101.70 32.31
CA ALA A 472 -46.67 -100.79 31.25
C ALA A 472 -45.73 -99.68 31.77
N LYS A 473 -45.96 -99.22 33.00
CA LYS A 473 -45.11 -98.25 33.71
C LYS A 473 -43.73 -98.84 34.01
N GLU A 474 -43.63 -100.13 34.35
CA GLU A 474 -42.34 -100.81 34.52
C GLU A 474 -41.59 -100.95 33.18
N GLU A 475 -42.27 -101.28 32.08
CA GLU A 475 -41.66 -101.26 30.73
C GLU A 475 -41.13 -99.86 30.35
N ALA A 476 -41.92 -98.81 30.59
CA ALA A 476 -41.52 -97.43 30.34
C ALA A 476 -40.30 -97.02 31.18
N GLU A 477 -40.25 -97.40 32.46
CA GLU A 477 -39.07 -97.20 33.31
C GLU A 477 -37.86 -98.04 32.87
N GLN A 478 -38.08 -99.25 32.32
CA GLN A 478 -37.01 -100.09 31.78
C GLN A 478 -36.35 -99.46 30.55
N VAL A 479 -37.13 -98.96 29.57
CA VAL A 479 -36.55 -98.29 28.39
C VAL A 479 -35.90 -96.94 28.75
N LEU A 480 -36.47 -96.20 29.72
CA LEU A 480 -35.81 -95.03 30.32
C LEU A 480 -34.46 -95.41 30.96
N GLY A 481 -34.39 -96.52 31.68
CA GLY A 481 -33.15 -97.05 32.27
C GLY A 481 -32.10 -97.42 31.21
N GLN A 482 -32.51 -98.13 30.16
CA GLN A 482 -31.64 -98.49 29.03
C GLN A 482 -31.11 -97.24 28.29
N ALA A 483 -31.96 -96.24 28.07
CA ALA A 483 -31.56 -94.98 27.46
C ALA A 483 -30.56 -94.22 28.35
N ARG A 484 -30.83 -94.09 29.65
CA ARG A 484 -29.90 -93.48 30.63
C ARG A 484 -28.55 -94.20 30.65
N ALA A 485 -28.52 -95.54 30.66
CA ALA A 485 -27.28 -96.31 30.61
C ALA A 485 -26.46 -96.04 29.32
N LYS A 486 -27.13 -95.89 28.17
CA LYS A 486 -26.47 -95.47 26.91
C LYS A 486 -25.95 -94.03 26.97
N LEU A 487 -26.63 -93.11 27.65
CA LEU A 487 -26.14 -91.73 27.87
C LEU A 487 -24.90 -91.67 28.78
N GLU A 488 -24.85 -92.44 29.86
CA GLU A 488 -23.70 -92.41 30.78
C GLU A 488 -22.42 -93.06 30.21
N LEU A 489 -22.55 -93.85 29.14
CA LEU A 489 -21.41 -94.37 28.36
C LEU A 489 -20.79 -93.32 27.43
N TRP A 490 -21.42 -92.16 27.22
CA TRP A 490 -20.96 -91.10 26.30
C TRP A 490 -19.81 -90.25 26.85
N LYS A 491 -18.63 -90.86 27.00
CA LYS A 491 -17.40 -90.15 27.38
C LYS A 491 -16.92 -89.18 26.30
N GLU A 492 -16.29 -88.10 26.73
CA GLU A 492 -15.55 -87.18 25.87
C GLU A 492 -14.16 -87.74 25.55
N GLY A 493 -14.12 -88.66 24.57
CA GLY A 493 -12.87 -89.03 23.89
C GLY A 493 -12.42 -87.95 22.88
N PRO A 494 -11.20 -88.04 22.34
CA PRO A 494 -10.64 -87.04 21.41
C PRO A 494 -11.48 -86.81 20.14
N TYR A 495 -11.22 -85.69 19.48
CA TYR A 495 -12.01 -85.16 18.36
C TYR A 495 -11.35 -85.41 16.98
N THR A 496 -10.87 -86.63 16.73
CA THR A 496 -10.46 -87.03 15.38
C THR A 496 -11.70 -87.25 14.49
N MET A 497 -11.52 -87.11 13.18
CA MET A 497 -12.57 -87.27 12.16
C MET A 497 -13.35 -88.60 12.34
N ASP A 498 -12.64 -89.72 12.39
CA ASP A 498 -13.24 -91.05 12.56
C ASP A 498 -13.91 -91.23 13.93
N ALA A 499 -13.35 -90.66 15.00
CA ALA A 499 -13.94 -90.71 16.33
C ALA A 499 -15.25 -89.93 16.40
N ILE A 500 -15.34 -88.77 15.74
CA ILE A 500 -16.56 -87.96 15.66
C ILE A 500 -17.59 -88.63 14.77
N GLN A 501 -17.21 -89.12 13.59
CA GLN A 501 -18.13 -89.86 12.71
C GLN A 501 -18.69 -91.12 13.40
N LYS A 502 -17.86 -91.85 14.17
CA LYS A 502 -18.32 -92.94 15.03
C LYS A 502 -19.32 -92.48 16.08
N LYS A 503 -19.00 -91.43 16.87
CA LYS A 503 -19.91 -90.83 17.87
C LYS A 503 -21.25 -90.39 17.24
N ILE A 504 -21.25 -89.87 16.00
CA ILE A 504 -22.47 -89.53 15.24
C ILE A 504 -23.28 -90.79 14.95
N THR A 505 -22.67 -91.87 14.44
CA THR A 505 -23.41 -93.12 14.15
C THR A 505 -23.99 -93.77 15.42
N GLU A 506 -23.26 -93.73 16.54
CA GLU A 506 -23.75 -94.22 17.84
C GLU A 506 -24.93 -93.38 18.37
N THR A 507 -24.82 -92.04 18.27
CA THR A 507 -25.89 -91.11 18.68
C THR A 507 -27.14 -91.29 17.81
N LYS A 508 -26.96 -91.40 16.48
CA LYS A 508 -28.04 -91.67 15.52
C LYS A 508 -28.67 -93.06 15.71
N GLN A 509 -27.95 -94.03 16.27
CA GLN A 509 -28.56 -95.31 16.62
C GLN A 509 -29.42 -95.17 17.88
N LEU A 510 -28.95 -94.52 18.95
CA LEU A 510 -29.80 -94.22 20.11
C LEU A 510 -31.05 -93.41 19.72
N ALA A 511 -30.93 -92.45 18.79
CA ALA A 511 -32.07 -91.69 18.28
C ALA A 511 -33.10 -92.56 17.52
N LYS A 512 -32.68 -93.68 16.89
CA LYS A 512 -33.61 -94.69 16.34
C LYS A 512 -34.23 -95.54 17.44
N ASP A 513 -33.41 -96.01 18.39
CA ASP A 513 -33.85 -96.85 19.50
C ASP A 513 -34.94 -96.14 20.33
N LEU A 514 -34.76 -94.85 20.64
CA LEU A 514 -35.78 -94.04 21.32
C LEU A 514 -37.10 -93.97 20.53
N ARG A 515 -37.05 -93.79 19.20
CA ARG A 515 -38.26 -93.80 18.35
C ARG A 515 -38.96 -95.16 18.29
N GLN A 516 -38.28 -96.25 18.61
CA GLN A 516 -38.89 -97.57 18.74
C GLN A 516 -39.50 -97.76 20.13
N TRP A 517 -38.80 -97.31 21.19
CA TRP A 517 -39.23 -97.40 22.59
C TRP A 517 -40.32 -96.40 22.99
N GLN A 518 -40.60 -95.38 22.15
CA GLN A 518 -41.70 -94.44 22.32
C GLN A 518 -43.04 -95.14 22.63
N ILE A 519 -43.30 -96.31 22.01
CA ILE A 519 -44.53 -97.08 22.22
C ILE A 519 -44.74 -97.53 23.68
N ASN A 520 -43.68 -97.85 24.43
CA ASN A 520 -43.79 -98.26 25.83
C ASN A 520 -44.22 -97.06 26.71
N VAL A 521 -43.73 -95.86 26.39
CA VAL A 521 -44.13 -94.61 27.05
C VAL A 521 -45.56 -94.21 26.67
N ASP A 522 -45.94 -94.35 25.40
CA ASP A 522 -47.29 -94.06 24.92
C ASP A 522 -48.33 -94.98 25.57
N VAL A 523 -48.08 -96.29 25.65
CA VAL A 523 -48.99 -97.25 26.30
C VAL A 523 -49.11 -96.99 27.80
N ALA A 524 -48.02 -96.65 28.48
CA ALA A 524 -48.07 -96.25 29.90
C ALA A 524 -48.87 -94.96 30.10
N ASN A 525 -48.76 -93.99 29.18
CA ASN A 525 -49.53 -92.74 29.18
C ASN A 525 -51.02 -92.99 28.90
N ASP A 526 -51.39 -93.81 27.92
CA ASP A 526 -52.79 -94.12 27.59
C ASP A 526 -53.49 -94.83 28.75
N LEU A 527 -52.81 -95.77 29.41
CA LEU A 527 -53.32 -96.44 30.61
C LEU A 527 -53.40 -95.49 31.81
N ALA A 528 -52.46 -94.56 31.97
CA ALA A 528 -52.56 -93.49 32.97
C ALA A 528 -53.79 -92.60 32.70
N LEU A 529 -53.99 -92.14 31.47
CA LEU A 529 -55.13 -91.33 31.07
C LEU A 529 -56.46 -92.07 31.25
N LYS A 530 -56.48 -93.40 31.04
CA LYS A 530 -57.62 -94.25 31.40
C LYS A 530 -57.93 -94.15 32.91
N LEU A 531 -56.92 -94.40 33.75
CA LEU A 531 -57.07 -94.36 35.21
C LEU A 531 -57.51 -92.98 35.73
N LEU A 532 -56.90 -91.90 35.22
CA LEU A 532 -57.22 -90.52 35.61
C LEU A 532 -58.66 -90.12 35.25
N ARG A 533 -59.21 -90.67 34.16
CA ARG A 533 -60.57 -90.41 33.67
C ARG A 533 -61.61 -91.27 34.39
N ASP A 534 -61.44 -92.59 34.37
CA ASP A 534 -62.48 -93.55 34.76
C ASP A 534 -62.63 -93.67 36.29
N TYR A 535 -61.59 -93.26 37.05
CA TYR A 535 -61.56 -93.28 38.52
C TYR A 535 -61.34 -91.90 39.13
N SER A 536 -61.78 -90.83 38.46
CA SER A 536 -61.62 -89.43 38.90
C SER A 536 -62.32 -89.06 40.22
N THR A 537 -63.09 -89.98 40.82
CA THR A 537 -63.71 -89.86 42.14
C THR A 537 -62.78 -90.23 43.31
N ASP A 538 -61.71 -90.96 43.01
CA ASP A 538 -60.72 -91.52 43.95
C ASP A 538 -59.42 -90.69 43.96
N ASP A 539 -58.41 -91.02 44.78
CA ASP A 539 -57.15 -90.27 44.79
C ASP A 539 -56.23 -90.74 43.65
N THR A 540 -56.18 -89.95 42.59
CA THR A 540 -55.43 -90.19 41.36
C THR A 540 -53.99 -89.63 41.36
N ARG A 541 -53.55 -88.96 42.45
CA ARG A 541 -52.25 -88.24 42.51
C ARG A 541 -51.05 -89.13 42.20
N LYS A 542 -51.07 -90.39 42.64
CA LYS A 542 -49.98 -91.36 42.44
C LYS A 542 -49.73 -91.63 40.95
N VAL A 543 -50.81 -91.84 40.19
CA VAL A 543 -50.78 -92.02 38.73
C VAL A 543 -50.24 -90.76 38.05
N HIS A 544 -50.76 -89.59 38.42
CA HIS A 544 -50.36 -88.29 37.84
C HIS A 544 -48.85 -88.04 38.01
N MET A 545 -48.35 -88.09 39.24
CA MET A 545 -46.95 -87.80 39.58
C MET A 545 -45.95 -88.75 38.89
N ILE A 546 -46.27 -90.05 38.83
CA ILE A 546 -45.42 -91.05 38.17
C ILE A 546 -45.41 -90.82 36.65
N THR A 547 -46.57 -90.53 36.06
CA THR A 547 -46.71 -90.24 34.62
C THR A 547 -45.96 -88.96 34.22
N GLU A 548 -46.04 -87.89 35.02
CA GLU A 548 -45.25 -86.67 34.82
C GLU A 548 -43.74 -86.93 34.89
N ASN A 549 -43.27 -87.71 35.88
CA ASN A 549 -41.86 -88.04 36.05
C ASN A 549 -41.30 -88.87 34.87
N ILE A 550 -42.11 -89.80 34.34
CA ILE A 550 -41.76 -90.59 33.13
C ILE A 550 -41.65 -89.66 31.92
N ASN A 551 -42.64 -88.81 31.66
CA ASN A 551 -42.62 -87.91 30.50
C ASN A 551 -41.51 -86.85 30.59
N ALA A 552 -41.27 -86.27 31.78
CA ALA A 552 -40.17 -85.34 32.01
C ALA A 552 -38.79 -86.01 31.80
N SER A 553 -38.64 -87.25 32.26
CA SER A 553 -37.45 -88.07 32.02
C SER A 553 -37.25 -88.35 30.54
N TRP A 554 -38.31 -88.74 29.84
CA TRP A 554 -38.30 -89.08 28.41
C TRP A 554 -37.93 -87.87 27.55
N GLY A 555 -38.59 -86.72 27.77
CA GLY A 555 -38.29 -85.47 27.07
C GLY A 555 -36.88 -84.95 27.34
N SER A 556 -36.37 -85.08 28.56
CA SER A 556 -34.99 -84.72 28.92
C SER A 556 -33.95 -85.59 28.20
N ILE A 557 -34.19 -86.90 28.11
CA ILE A 557 -33.36 -87.83 27.34
C ILE A 557 -33.39 -87.49 25.85
N HIS A 558 -34.58 -87.34 25.27
CA HIS A 558 -34.74 -86.99 23.85
C HIS A 558 -34.01 -85.69 23.50
N LYS A 559 -34.13 -84.67 24.35
CA LYS A 559 -33.41 -83.40 24.22
C LYS A 559 -31.89 -83.59 24.26
N ARG A 560 -31.35 -84.30 25.26
CA ARG A 560 -29.89 -84.58 25.37
C ARG A 560 -29.34 -85.33 24.15
N VAL A 561 -30.12 -86.23 23.56
CA VAL A 561 -29.71 -86.93 22.33
C VAL A 561 -29.65 -85.98 21.14
N SER A 562 -30.71 -85.18 20.91
CA SER A 562 -30.76 -84.22 19.80
C SER A 562 -29.72 -83.10 19.91
N GLU A 563 -29.48 -82.57 21.11
CA GLU A 563 -28.43 -81.55 21.34
C GLU A 563 -27.03 -82.11 21.06
N ARG A 564 -26.75 -83.37 21.44
CA ARG A 564 -25.49 -84.03 21.12
C ARG A 564 -25.35 -84.33 19.63
N GLU A 565 -26.42 -84.77 18.96
CA GLU A 565 -26.42 -85.05 17.53
C GLU A 565 -26.03 -83.79 16.75
N ALA A 566 -26.70 -82.66 17.00
CA ALA A 566 -26.40 -81.37 16.38
C ALA A 566 -24.98 -80.87 16.68
N ALA A 567 -24.52 -80.98 17.94
CA ALA A 567 -23.17 -80.54 18.33
C ALA A 567 -22.06 -81.38 17.65
N LEU A 568 -22.26 -82.70 17.53
CA LEU A 568 -21.32 -83.58 16.83
C LEU A 568 -21.32 -83.34 15.32
N GLU A 569 -22.49 -83.12 14.70
CA GLU A 569 -22.60 -82.81 13.27
C GLU A 569 -21.94 -81.49 12.91
N GLU A 570 -22.13 -80.44 13.71
CA GLU A 570 -21.45 -79.15 13.49
C GLU A 570 -19.93 -79.27 13.69
N THR A 571 -19.49 -80.04 14.69
CA THR A 571 -18.06 -80.32 14.88
C THR A 571 -17.46 -81.11 13.71
N HIS A 572 -18.19 -82.08 13.16
CA HIS A 572 -17.79 -82.81 11.95
C HIS A 572 -17.73 -81.89 10.72
N ARG A 573 -18.74 -81.02 10.53
CA ARG A 573 -18.76 -80.02 9.45
C ARG A 573 -17.56 -79.08 9.54
N LEU A 574 -17.22 -78.63 10.75
CA LEU A 574 -16.05 -77.80 11.01
C LEU A 574 -14.74 -78.51 10.65
N LEU A 575 -14.55 -79.75 11.13
CA LEU A 575 -13.37 -80.57 10.83
C LEU A 575 -13.22 -80.87 9.33
N GLN A 576 -14.32 -80.97 8.57
CA GLN A 576 -14.27 -81.16 7.12
C GLN A 576 -13.92 -79.90 6.33
N GLN A 577 -14.49 -78.73 6.67
CA GLN A 577 -14.29 -77.50 5.88
C GLN A 577 -12.99 -76.78 6.23
N PHE A 578 -12.61 -76.75 7.52
CA PHE A 578 -11.46 -75.98 7.99
C PHE A 578 -10.14 -76.25 7.23
N PRO A 579 -9.74 -77.50 6.92
CA PRO A 579 -8.52 -77.74 6.14
C PRO A 579 -8.57 -77.16 4.72
N LEU A 580 -9.74 -77.22 4.07
CA LEU A 580 -9.95 -76.69 2.71
C LEU A 580 -9.88 -75.16 2.69
N ASP A 581 -10.48 -74.50 3.68
CA ASP A 581 -10.49 -73.04 3.76
C ASP A 581 -9.14 -72.49 4.20
N LEU A 582 -8.43 -73.19 5.11
CA LEU A 582 -7.04 -72.90 5.45
C LEU A 582 -6.11 -73.01 4.23
N GLU A 583 -6.33 -73.97 3.33
CA GLU A 583 -5.50 -74.15 2.14
C GLU A 583 -5.78 -73.10 1.06
N LYS A 584 -7.04 -72.74 0.83
CA LYS A 584 -7.40 -71.58 -0.02
C LYS A 584 -6.77 -70.29 0.51
N PHE A 585 -6.88 -70.04 1.82
CA PHE A 585 -6.37 -68.82 2.43
C PHE A 585 -4.83 -68.77 2.46
N LEU A 586 -4.13 -69.89 2.68
CA LEU A 586 -2.66 -69.96 2.57
C LEU A 586 -2.15 -69.78 1.14
N ALA A 587 -2.93 -70.20 0.13
CA ALA A 587 -2.65 -69.93 -1.27
C ALA A 587 -2.80 -68.43 -1.58
N TRP A 588 -3.94 -67.83 -1.27
CA TRP A 588 -4.16 -66.39 -1.44
C TRP A 588 -3.15 -65.55 -0.66
N LEU A 589 -2.84 -65.89 0.60
CA LEU A 589 -1.79 -65.22 1.40
C LEU A 589 -0.43 -65.20 0.69
N THR A 590 -0.13 -66.24 -0.10
CA THR A 590 1.14 -66.35 -0.82
C THR A 590 1.11 -65.56 -2.12
N GLU A 591 -0.02 -65.50 -2.82
CA GLU A 591 -0.25 -64.64 -3.97
C GLU A 591 -0.20 -63.14 -3.58
N ALA A 592 -0.98 -62.74 -2.57
CA ALA A 592 -0.99 -61.40 -2.00
C ALA A 592 0.39 -60.99 -1.43
N GLU A 593 1.15 -61.92 -0.84
CA GLU A 593 2.54 -61.68 -0.46
C GLU A 593 3.46 -61.46 -1.67
N THR A 594 3.30 -62.20 -2.77
CA THR A 594 4.07 -61.92 -3.99
C THR A 594 3.72 -60.57 -4.61
N THR A 595 2.43 -60.19 -4.64
CA THR A 595 1.98 -58.85 -5.07
C THR A 595 2.58 -57.75 -4.18
N ALA A 596 2.54 -57.93 -2.85
CA ALA A 596 3.15 -57.01 -1.89
C ALA A 596 4.67 -56.87 -2.10
N ASN A 597 5.38 -57.98 -2.33
CA ASN A 597 6.82 -57.93 -2.61
C ASN A 597 7.12 -57.20 -3.92
N VAL A 598 6.36 -57.44 -4.99
CA VAL A 598 6.54 -56.76 -6.30
C VAL A 598 6.25 -55.26 -6.19
N LEU A 599 5.22 -54.86 -5.46
CA LEU A 599 4.93 -53.45 -5.17
C LEU A 599 6.00 -52.81 -4.28
N GLN A 600 6.54 -53.55 -3.30
CA GLN A 600 7.66 -53.08 -2.49
C GLN A 600 8.91 -52.85 -3.35
N ASP A 601 9.30 -53.80 -4.19
CA ASP A 601 10.45 -53.66 -5.11
C ASP A 601 10.25 -52.55 -6.15
N ALA A 602 9.01 -52.30 -6.58
CA ALA A 602 8.70 -51.18 -7.46
C ALA A 602 8.79 -49.83 -6.75
N THR A 603 8.36 -49.73 -5.48
CA THR A 603 8.47 -48.51 -4.67
C THR A 603 9.89 -48.20 -4.19
N HIS A 604 10.85 -49.13 -4.30
CA HIS A 604 12.26 -48.85 -4.00
C HIS A 604 13.11 -48.53 -5.26
N LYS A 605 12.52 -48.54 -6.47
CA LYS A 605 13.19 -48.13 -7.70
C LYS A 605 12.99 -46.63 -7.91
N GLU A 606 13.93 -45.82 -7.42
CA GLU A 606 13.95 -44.34 -7.47
C GLU A 606 13.33 -43.76 -8.77
N ARG A 607 13.85 -44.15 -9.94
CA ARG A 607 13.36 -43.77 -11.29
C ARG A 607 11.88 -44.05 -11.62
N LEU A 608 11.19 -44.91 -10.86
CA LEU A 608 9.75 -45.19 -11.01
C LEU A 608 8.89 -44.49 -9.93
N VAL A 609 9.53 -43.95 -8.89
CA VAL A 609 8.92 -43.12 -7.84
C VAL A 609 9.03 -41.62 -8.19
N GLU A 610 10.04 -41.24 -8.97
CA GLU A 610 10.17 -39.92 -9.59
C GLU A 610 9.11 -39.70 -10.69
N ASP A 611 8.70 -40.77 -11.40
CA ASP A 611 7.63 -40.71 -12.38
C ASP A 611 6.26 -40.60 -11.70
N SER A 612 5.61 -39.45 -11.90
CA SER A 612 4.24 -39.20 -11.45
C SER A 612 3.24 -40.24 -11.96
N LYS A 613 3.47 -40.88 -13.13
CA LYS A 613 2.61 -41.94 -13.68
C LYS A 613 2.83 -43.25 -12.92
N GLY A 614 4.07 -43.69 -12.74
CA GLY A 614 4.47 -44.81 -11.89
C GLY A 614 3.88 -44.74 -10.48
N VAL A 615 4.06 -43.64 -9.75
CA VAL A 615 3.55 -43.47 -8.37
C VAL A 615 2.03 -43.67 -8.26
N ARG A 616 1.23 -43.13 -9.20
CA ARG A 616 -0.23 -43.31 -9.15
C ARG A 616 -0.67 -44.72 -9.50
N GLU A 617 0.01 -45.38 -10.42
CA GLU A 617 -0.29 -46.78 -10.77
C GLU A 617 0.07 -47.70 -9.60
N LEU A 618 1.21 -47.49 -8.94
CA LEU A 618 1.59 -48.19 -7.71
C LEU A 618 0.63 -47.90 -6.55
N MET A 619 0.15 -46.65 -6.41
CA MET A 619 -0.87 -46.31 -5.40
C MET A 619 -2.22 -46.97 -5.68
N LYS A 620 -2.62 -47.13 -6.95
CA LYS A 620 -3.81 -47.90 -7.32
C LYS A 620 -3.63 -49.38 -7.00
N GLN A 621 -2.53 -49.99 -7.44
CA GLN A 621 -2.27 -51.42 -7.20
C GLN A 621 -2.10 -51.73 -5.69
N TRP A 622 -1.58 -50.78 -4.92
CA TRP A 622 -1.59 -50.85 -3.46
C TRP A 622 -3.02 -50.75 -2.88
N GLN A 623 -3.90 -49.88 -3.41
CA GLN A 623 -5.32 -49.81 -3.00
C GLN A 623 -6.07 -51.11 -3.34
N ASP A 624 -5.83 -51.69 -4.52
CA ASP A 624 -6.43 -52.97 -4.92
C ASP A 624 -6.01 -54.09 -3.95
N LEU A 625 -4.71 -54.23 -3.66
CA LEU A 625 -4.17 -55.16 -2.66
C LEU A 625 -4.70 -54.91 -1.24
N GLN A 626 -4.84 -53.64 -0.83
CA GLN A 626 -5.37 -53.29 0.49
C GLN A 626 -6.86 -53.68 0.61
N GLY A 627 -7.63 -53.52 -0.46
CA GLY A 627 -9.01 -54.01 -0.55
C GLY A 627 -9.12 -55.54 -0.47
N GLU A 628 -8.20 -56.28 -1.10
CA GLU A 628 -8.13 -57.73 -0.93
C GLU A 628 -7.81 -58.16 0.52
N ILE A 629 -6.87 -57.48 1.18
CA ILE A 629 -6.53 -57.74 2.59
C ILE A 629 -7.75 -57.47 3.48
N GLU A 630 -8.48 -56.38 3.26
CA GLU A 630 -9.70 -56.07 4.02
C GLU A 630 -10.79 -57.12 3.78
N ALA A 631 -11.03 -57.52 2.53
CA ALA A 631 -12.01 -58.56 2.16
C ALA A 631 -11.72 -59.94 2.79
N HIS A 632 -10.44 -60.28 3.03
CA HIS A 632 -10.05 -61.54 3.67
C HIS A 632 -9.84 -61.46 5.19
N THR A 633 -10.04 -60.29 5.82
CA THR A 633 -9.82 -60.11 7.27
C THR A 633 -10.77 -60.95 8.13
N ASP A 634 -12.05 -61.06 7.75
CA ASP A 634 -13.01 -61.90 8.47
C ASP A 634 -12.72 -63.39 8.30
N LEU A 635 -12.20 -63.81 7.14
CA LEU A 635 -11.78 -65.19 6.89
C LEU A 635 -10.55 -65.55 7.73
N TYR A 636 -9.57 -64.65 7.85
CA TYR A 636 -8.44 -64.79 8.76
C TYR A 636 -8.89 -65.05 10.20
N HIS A 637 -9.79 -64.19 10.72
CA HIS A 637 -10.27 -64.33 12.10
C HIS A 637 -11.10 -65.61 12.31
N ASN A 638 -11.92 -66.00 11.33
CA ASN A 638 -12.66 -67.25 11.36
C ASN A 638 -11.71 -68.47 11.40
N LEU A 639 -10.66 -68.46 10.58
CA LEU A 639 -9.67 -69.54 10.52
C LEU A 639 -8.81 -69.63 11.78
N ASP A 640 -8.34 -68.51 12.35
CA ASP A 640 -7.62 -68.57 13.63
C ASP A 640 -8.54 -69.07 14.74
N GLU A 641 -9.72 -68.48 14.93
CA GLU A 641 -10.69 -68.94 15.95
C GLU A 641 -11.00 -70.43 15.84
N ASN A 642 -11.29 -70.91 14.64
CA ASN A 642 -11.69 -72.30 14.41
C ASN A 642 -10.49 -73.25 14.47
N GLY A 643 -9.32 -72.83 14.02
CA GLY A 643 -8.05 -73.52 14.24
C GLY A 643 -7.77 -73.70 15.73
N GLN A 644 -7.92 -72.66 16.54
CA GLN A 644 -7.75 -72.72 18.00
C GLN A 644 -8.81 -73.60 18.69
N LYS A 645 -10.05 -73.65 18.17
CA LYS A 645 -11.10 -74.59 18.64
C LYS A 645 -10.73 -76.04 18.35
N ILE A 646 -10.25 -76.33 17.14
CA ILE A 646 -9.80 -77.68 16.74
C ILE A 646 -8.54 -78.09 17.51
N LEU A 647 -7.58 -77.18 17.69
CA LEU A 647 -6.33 -77.44 18.42
C LEU A 647 -6.59 -77.94 19.85
N ARG A 648 -7.48 -77.26 20.59
CA ARG A 648 -7.91 -77.68 21.94
C ARG A 648 -8.61 -79.04 21.97
N SER A 649 -9.19 -79.47 20.86
CA SER A 649 -9.90 -80.76 20.74
C SER A 649 -8.99 -81.94 20.37
N LEU A 650 -7.75 -81.64 19.96
CA LEU A 650 -6.69 -82.57 19.55
C LEU A 650 -5.52 -82.60 20.55
N GLU A 651 -5.67 -82.03 21.75
CA GLU A 651 -4.61 -81.85 22.73
C GLU A 651 -3.87 -83.17 23.05
N GLY A 652 -2.52 -83.12 23.00
CA GLY A 652 -1.65 -84.29 23.20
C GLY A 652 -1.40 -85.18 21.97
N SER A 653 -1.90 -84.81 20.78
CA SER A 653 -1.61 -85.52 19.51
C SER A 653 -0.56 -84.82 18.64
N ASP A 654 0.11 -85.57 17.76
CA ASP A 654 1.01 -85.01 16.75
C ASP A 654 0.27 -84.13 15.73
N ASP A 655 -1.02 -84.41 15.46
CA ASP A 655 -1.87 -83.60 14.59
C ASP A 655 -2.07 -82.17 15.14
N ALA A 656 -2.17 -82.02 16.46
CA ALA A 656 -2.22 -80.69 17.09
C ALA A 656 -0.90 -79.92 16.90
N VAL A 657 0.25 -80.59 16.96
CA VAL A 657 1.57 -79.97 16.71
C VAL A 657 1.72 -79.55 15.24
N LEU A 658 1.19 -80.35 14.30
CA LEU A 658 1.15 -80.00 12.89
C LEU A 658 0.21 -78.81 12.63
N LEU A 659 -0.98 -78.81 13.23
CA LEU A 659 -1.96 -77.72 13.13
C LEU A 659 -1.42 -76.40 13.70
N GLN A 660 -0.80 -76.43 14.89
CA GLN A 660 -0.17 -75.24 15.49
C GLN A 660 0.81 -74.59 14.51
N ARG A 661 1.72 -75.38 13.92
CA ARG A 661 2.70 -74.87 12.94
C ARG A 661 2.06 -74.27 11.69
N ARG A 662 0.92 -74.80 11.24
CA ARG A 662 0.16 -74.22 10.10
C ARG A 662 -0.47 -72.88 10.47
N LEU A 663 -1.04 -72.76 11.67
CA LEU A 663 -1.63 -71.53 12.20
C LEU A 663 -0.56 -70.46 12.49
N ASP A 664 0.57 -70.83 13.12
CA ASP A 664 1.69 -69.92 13.36
C ASP A 664 2.23 -69.32 12.05
N ASN A 665 2.40 -70.15 11.02
CA ASN A 665 2.81 -69.71 9.68
C ASN A 665 1.77 -68.81 8.99
N MET A 666 0.48 -69.11 9.14
CA MET A 666 -0.63 -68.29 8.65
C MET A 666 -0.62 -66.90 9.32
N ASN A 667 -0.56 -66.87 10.65
CA ASN A 667 -0.59 -65.67 11.47
C ASN A 667 0.67 -64.81 11.23
N PHE A 668 1.84 -65.44 11.08
CA PHE A 668 3.07 -64.75 10.67
C PHE A 668 2.95 -64.09 9.29
N LYS A 669 2.58 -64.87 8.25
CA LYS A 669 2.39 -64.35 6.87
C LYS A 669 1.40 -63.19 6.81
N TRP A 670 0.26 -63.32 7.49
CA TRP A 670 -0.75 -62.27 7.60
C TRP A 670 -0.20 -60.99 8.25
N SER A 671 0.56 -61.11 9.34
CA SER A 671 1.17 -59.97 10.02
C SER A 671 2.21 -59.24 9.15
N GLU A 672 3.07 -59.98 8.45
CA GLU A 672 4.07 -59.40 7.55
C GLU A 672 3.43 -58.81 6.28
N LEU A 673 2.37 -59.42 5.72
CA LEU A 673 1.62 -58.87 4.59
C LEU A 673 1.02 -57.50 4.93
N ARG A 674 0.34 -57.37 6.08
CA ARG A 674 -0.23 -56.09 6.54
C ARG A 674 0.84 -55.04 6.80
N LYS A 675 1.98 -55.44 7.35
CA LYS A 675 3.16 -54.59 7.58
C LYS A 675 3.82 -54.13 6.28
N LYS A 676 3.94 -55.00 5.27
CA LYS A 676 4.41 -54.66 3.91
C LYS A 676 3.47 -53.65 3.26
N SER A 677 2.15 -53.88 3.28
CA SER A 677 1.14 -52.93 2.78
C SER A 677 1.30 -51.54 3.44
N LEU A 678 1.42 -51.49 4.77
CA LEU A 678 1.60 -50.23 5.51
C LEU A 678 2.89 -49.47 5.11
N ASN A 679 3.99 -50.19 4.88
CA ASN A 679 5.25 -49.59 4.44
C ASN A 679 5.16 -49.04 3.01
N ILE A 680 4.53 -49.78 2.09
CA ILE A 680 4.28 -49.37 0.70
C ILE A 680 3.43 -48.08 0.67
N ARG A 681 2.34 -48.04 1.46
CA ARG A 681 1.50 -46.84 1.63
C ARG A 681 2.33 -45.65 2.10
N SER A 682 3.13 -45.82 3.16
CA SER A 682 3.97 -44.76 3.74
C SER A 682 4.94 -44.16 2.72
N HIS A 683 5.60 -45.00 1.91
CA HIS A 683 6.54 -44.56 0.89
C HIS A 683 5.85 -43.78 -0.25
N LEU A 684 4.70 -44.28 -0.72
CA LEU A 684 3.90 -43.62 -1.75
C LEU A 684 3.30 -42.29 -1.27
N GLU A 685 2.83 -42.22 -0.03
CA GLU A 685 2.35 -40.98 0.60
C GLU A 685 3.46 -39.94 0.74
N ALA A 686 4.67 -40.34 1.15
CA ALA A 686 5.82 -39.44 1.26
C ALA A 686 6.19 -38.79 -0.09
N SER A 687 6.20 -39.56 -1.19
CA SER A 687 6.41 -39.01 -2.54
C SER A 687 5.31 -38.03 -2.98
N SER A 688 4.06 -38.29 -2.58
CA SER A 688 2.92 -37.40 -2.85
C SER A 688 2.99 -36.11 -2.02
N ASP A 689 3.54 -36.14 -0.83
CA ASP A 689 3.70 -34.95 0.02
C ASP A 689 4.83 -34.01 -0.45
N GLN A 690 5.85 -34.52 -1.14
CA GLN A 690 6.95 -33.72 -1.70
C GLN A 690 6.41 -32.63 -2.64
N TRP A 691 5.59 -32.99 -3.63
CA TRP A 691 5.06 -32.02 -4.60
C TRP A 691 4.05 -31.04 -3.97
N LYS A 692 3.26 -31.48 -2.98
CA LYS A 692 2.34 -30.60 -2.23
C LYS A 692 3.11 -29.51 -1.46
N ARG A 693 4.24 -29.87 -0.84
CA ARG A 693 5.12 -28.92 -0.13
C ARG A 693 5.73 -27.90 -1.09
N LEU A 694 6.15 -28.34 -2.29
CA LEU A 694 6.61 -27.42 -3.33
C LEU A 694 5.51 -26.49 -3.83
N HIS A 695 4.29 -27.00 -4.06
CA HIS A 695 3.13 -26.17 -4.45
C HIS A 695 2.80 -25.09 -3.41
N LEU A 696 2.78 -25.45 -2.13
CA LEU A 696 2.56 -24.52 -1.02
C LEU A 696 3.69 -23.50 -0.92
N SER A 697 4.96 -23.92 -1.00
CA SER A 697 6.10 -23.00 -0.96
C SER A 697 6.08 -21.99 -2.12
N LEU A 698 5.70 -22.42 -3.34
CA LEU A 698 5.51 -21.51 -4.47
C LEU A 698 4.35 -20.53 -4.23
N GLN A 699 3.23 -20.96 -3.63
CA GLN A 699 2.13 -20.06 -3.28
C GLN A 699 2.52 -19.04 -2.21
N GLU A 700 3.23 -19.46 -1.15
CA GLU A 700 3.76 -18.56 -0.12
C GLU A 700 4.73 -17.53 -0.70
N LEU A 701 5.58 -17.93 -1.65
CA LEU A 701 6.47 -17.02 -2.36
C LEU A 701 5.70 -16.05 -3.26
N LEU A 702 4.69 -16.49 -4.04
CA LEU A 702 3.86 -15.60 -4.86
C LEU A 702 3.14 -14.54 -4.01
N VAL A 703 2.52 -14.94 -2.89
CA VAL A 703 1.83 -14.01 -1.98
C VAL A 703 2.83 -13.04 -1.33
N TRP A 704 4.03 -13.50 -0.96
CA TRP A 704 5.08 -12.64 -0.42
C TRP A 704 5.63 -11.65 -1.45
N LEU A 705 5.84 -12.08 -2.69
CA LEU A 705 6.27 -11.22 -3.81
C LEU A 705 5.24 -10.14 -4.10
N GLN A 706 3.96 -10.52 -4.23
CA GLN A 706 2.85 -9.59 -4.41
C GLN A 706 2.78 -8.57 -3.28
N LEU A 707 2.85 -9.02 -2.01
CA LEU A 707 2.83 -8.13 -0.85
C LEU A 707 4.03 -7.16 -0.82
N LYS A 708 5.19 -7.55 -1.35
CA LYS A 708 6.37 -6.67 -1.42
C LYS A 708 6.36 -5.74 -2.62
N ASP A 709 5.77 -6.11 -3.76
CA ASP A 709 5.53 -5.18 -4.87
C ASP A 709 4.46 -4.14 -4.50
N ASP A 710 3.42 -4.55 -3.76
CA ASP A 710 2.43 -3.65 -3.15
C ASP A 710 3.08 -2.68 -2.15
N GLU A 711 3.94 -3.18 -1.25
CA GLU A 711 4.64 -2.34 -0.26
C GLU A 711 5.59 -1.34 -0.92
N LEU A 712 6.29 -1.74 -1.99
CA LEU A 712 7.13 -0.84 -2.79
C LEU A 712 6.29 0.20 -3.54
N SER A 713 5.18 -0.23 -4.16
CA SER A 713 4.24 0.64 -4.87
C SER A 713 3.50 1.64 -3.96
N ARG A 714 3.44 1.36 -2.65
CA ARG A 714 2.85 2.25 -1.62
C ARG A 714 3.84 3.24 -1.02
N GLN A 715 5.14 3.16 -1.36
CA GLN A 715 6.09 4.18 -0.90
C GLN A 715 5.70 5.54 -1.49
N ALA A 716 5.81 6.59 -0.67
CA ALA A 716 5.45 7.94 -1.09
C ALA A 716 6.34 8.41 -2.27
N PRO A 717 5.84 9.31 -3.14
CA PRO A 717 6.67 10.01 -4.13
C PRO A 717 7.94 10.60 -3.50
N ILE A 718 8.96 10.83 -4.32
CA ILE A 718 10.25 11.40 -3.91
C ILE A 718 9.99 12.68 -3.10
N GLY A 719 10.59 12.79 -1.91
CA GLY A 719 10.48 13.98 -1.08
C GLY A 719 11.14 15.20 -1.74
N GLY A 720 10.58 16.39 -1.55
CA GLY A 720 11.19 17.63 -2.06
C GLY A 720 12.26 18.25 -1.15
N ASP A 721 12.70 17.54 -0.10
CA ASP A 721 13.83 17.94 0.72
C ASP A 721 14.79 16.77 1.03
N PHE A 722 16.05 17.11 1.31
CA PHE A 722 17.11 16.13 1.54
C PHE A 722 16.82 15.18 2.74
N PRO A 723 16.31 15.65 3.90
CA PRO A 723 15.88 14.77 4.98
C PRO A 723 14.81 13.73 4.59
N ALA A 724 13.81 14.12 3.79
CA ALA A 724 12.76 13.21 3.33
C ALA A 724 13.32 12.13 2.40
N VAL A 725 14.13 12.50 1.40
CA VAL A 725 14.73 11.54 0.47
C VAL A 725 15.76 10.64 1.15
N GLN A 726 16.56 11.17 2.09
CA GLN A 726 17.48 10.37 2.90
C GLN A 726 16.72 9.32 3.72
N LYS A 727 15.59 9.70 4.34
CA LYS A 727 14.70 8.77 5.05
C LYS A 727 14.11 7.71 4.11
N GLN A 728 13.74 8.07 2.87
CA GLN A 728 13.31 7.12 1.85
C GLN A 728 14.44 6.15 1.46
N ASN A 729 15.69 6.63 1.33
CA ASN A 729 16.86 5.78 1.08
C ASN A 729 17.07 4.76 2.20
N ASP A 730 17.01 5.17 3.47
CA ASP A 730 17.21 4.24 4.59
C ASP A 730 16.07 3.22 4.77
N VAL A 731 14.82 3.59 4.43
CA VAL A 731 13.68 2.67 4.34
C VAL A 731 13.87 1.68 3.18
N HIS A 732 14.23 2.14 1.99
CA HIS A 732 14.46 1.27 0.84
C HIS A 732 15.69 0.37 1.00
N ARG A 733 16.72 0.85 1.70
CA ARG A 733 17.88 0.07 2.16
C ARG A 733 17.50 -1.00 3.19
N ALA A 734 16.37 -0.87 3.89
CA ALA A 734 15.79 -1.94 4.70
C ALA A 734 15.03 -2.95 3.82
N PHE A 735 14.18 -2.48 2.92
CA PHE A 735 13.47 -3.31 1.94
C PHE A 735 14.42 -4.21 1.13
N LYS A 736 15.52 -3.65 0.60
CA LYS A 736 16.55 -4.41 -0.13
C LYS A 736 17.32 -5.43 0.74
N ARG A 737 17.42 -5.21 2.06
CA ARG A 737 17.95 -6.23 3.00
C ARG A 737 16.97 -7.39 3.19
N GLU A 738 15.67 -7.13 3.21
CA GLU A 738 14.66 -8.19 3.23
C GLU A 738 14.66 -9.00 1.94
N LEU A 739 14.73 -8.35 0.76
CA LEU A 739 14.85 -9.05 -0.53
C LEU A 739 16.05 -10.00 -0.52
N LYS A 740 17.24 -9.51 -0.19
CA LYS A 740 18.48 -10.32 -0.10
C LYS A 740 18.43 -11.45 0.94
N THR A 741 17.56 -11.33 1.95
CA THR A 741 17.34 -12.39 2.95
C THR A 741 16.41 -13.49 2.40
N LYS A 742 15.54 -13.18 1.43
CA LYS A 742 14.60 -14.12 0.80
C LYS A 742 15.09 -14.72 -0.51
N GLU A 743 16.01 -14.05 -1.20
CA GLU A 743 16.75 -14.53 -2.38
C GLU A 743 17.17 -16.02 -2.30
N PRO A 744 17.88 -16.51 -1.26
CA PRO A 744 18.27 -17.92 -1.19
C PRO A 744 17.09 -18.89 -1.02
N VAL A 745 15.96 -18.44 -0.45
CA VAL A 745 14.74 -19.28 -0.33
C VAL A 745 14.07 -19.40 -1.69
N ILE A 746 13.95 -18.30 -2.44
CA ILE A 746 13.39 -18.29 -3.79
C ILE A 746 14.23 -19.18 -4.71
N MET A 747 15.55 -19.00 -4.74
CA MET A 747 16.46 -19.82 -5.54
C MET A 747 16.42 -21.30 -5.14
N SER A 748 16.36 -21.61 -3.84
CA SER A 748 16.28 -23.00 -3.37
C SER A 748 14.94 -23.67 -3.76
N THR A 749 13.81 -22.98 -3.62
CA THR A 749 12.50 -23.53 -4.04
C THR A 749 12.45 -23.70 -5.56
N LEU A 750 12.93 -22.73 -6.34
CA LEU A 750 12.99 -22.82 -7.81
C LEU A 750 13.88 -23.97 -8.28
N GLU A 751 15.09 -24.14 -7.72
CA GLU A 751 15.97 -25.25 -8.09
C GLU A 751 15.42 -26.60 -7.63
N THR A 752 14.77 -26.69 -6.46
CA THR A 752 14.11 -27.94 -6.02
C THR A 752 12.94 -28.32 -6.93
N VAL A 753 12.16 -27.33 -7.40
CA VAL A 753 11.12 -27.56 -8.41
C VAL A 753 11.73 -27.92 -9.76
N ARG A 754 12.85 -27.30 -10.16
CA ARG A 754 13.56 -27.62 -11.40
C ARG A 754 14.08 -29.05 -11.40
N ILE A 755 14.69 -29.52 -10.31
CA ILE A 755 15.14 -30.91 -10.13
C ILE A 755 13.94 -31.85 -10.30
N PHE A 756 12.88 -31.65 -9.53
CA PHE A 756 11.62 -32.40 -9.62
C PHE A 756 10.96 -32.37 -11.01
N LEU A 757 11.14 -31.30 -11.79
CA LEU A 757 10.65 -31.18 -13.17
C LEU A 757 11.60 -31.77 -14.23
N THR A 758 12.88 -31.97 -13.90
CA THR A 758 13.91 -32.56 -14.78
C THR A 758 13.92 -34.08 -14.66
N GLU A 759 13.54 -34.60 -13.49
CA GLU A 759 13.32 -36.03 -13.21
C GLU A 759 12.03 -36.57 -13.87
N GLN A 760 11.19 -35.69 -14.46
CA GLN A 760 9.97 -36.07 -15.17
C GLN A 760 10.23 -36.26 -16.69
N PRO A 761 9.88 -37.41 -17.30
CA PRO A 761 10.16 -37.66 -18.71
C PRO A 761 9.34 -36.78 -19.67
N LEU A 762 10.03 -35.95 -20.45
CA LEU A 762 9.47 -35.14 -21.53
C LEU A 762 9.39 -35.92 -22.85
N GLU A 763 8.46 -36.86 -22.96
CA GLU A 763 8.21 -37.63 -24.19
C GLU A 763 6.70 -37.75 -24.46
N GLY A 764 6.25 -37.42 -25.68
CA GLY A 764 4.84 -37.54 -26.07
C GLY A 764 4.23 -36.32 -26.78
N LEU A 765 4.67 -36.06 -28.02
CA LEU A 765 3.99 -35.14 -28.94
C LEU A 765 2.84 -35.85 -29.70
N GLU A 766 1.86 -35.06 -30.12
CA GLU A 766 0.76 -35.40 -31.06
C GLU A 766 -0.20 -36.57 -30.73
N LYS A 767 -1.47 -36.23 -30.42
CA LYS A 767 -2.56 -36.30 -31.42
C LYS A 767 -3.85 -35.59 -30.96
N LEU A 768 -4.80 -35.46 -31.89
CA LEU A 768 -5.93 -34.52 -31.85
C LEU A 768 -7.25 -35.17 -31.40
N TYR A 769 -8.15 -34.33 -30.85
CA TYR A 769 -9.59 -34.55 -30.60
C TYR A 769 -10.04 -35.70 -29.67
N GLN A 770 -10.70 -35.35 -28.56
CA GLN A 770 -12.06 -35.84 -28.26
C GLN A 770 -12.78 -34.99 -27.18
N GLU A 771 -14.05 -35.32 -26.91
CA GLU A 771 -15.05 -34.53 -26.18
C GLU A 771 -14.93 -34.51 -24.64
N PRO A 772 -15.59 -33.56 -23.94
CA PRO A 772 -15.51 -33.45 -22.48
C PRO A 772 -16.17 -34.62 -21.74
N ARG A 773 -15.32 -35.52 -21.22
CA ARG A 773 -15.64 -36.47 -20.15
C ARG A 773 -14.56 -36.39 -19.07
N GLU A 774 -14.83 -36.94 -17.88
CA GLU A 774 -13.98 -36.71 -16.70
C GLU A 774 -12.49 -37.02 -16.95
N LEU A 775 -11.65 -35.98 -16.79
CA LEU A 775 -10.25 -35.99 -17.19
C LEU A 775 -9.49 -37.21 -16.64
N PRO A 776 -8.89 -38.06 -17.49
CA PRO A 776 -8.11 -39.22 -17.07
C PRO A 776 -6.98 -38.86 -16.08
N PRO A 777 -6.58 -39.75 -15.16
CA PRO A 777 -5.55 -39.45 -14.16
C PRO A 777 -4.19 -39.02 -14.74
N GLU A 778 -3.90 -39.39 -15.98
CA GLU A 778 -2.70 -38.94 -16.72
C GLU A 778 -2.74 -37.44 -17.07
N GLU A 779 -3.91 -36.87 -17.37
CA GLU A 779 -4.05 -35.42 -17.52
C GLU A 779 -3.94 -34.71 -16.17
N ARG A 780 -4.43 -35.33 -15.09
CA ARG A 780 -4.27 -34.79 -13.72
C ARG A 780 -2.79 -34.71 -13.32
N ALA A 781 -1.98 -35.69 -13.73
CA ALA A 781 -0.52 -35.68 -13.60
C ALA A 781 0.10 -34.49 -14.35
N LYS A 782 -0.18 -34.43 -15.67
CA LYS A 782 0.33 -33.38 -16.56
C LYS A 782 -0.13 -31.99 -16.10
N ASN A 783 -1.30 -31.88 -15.46
CA ASN A 783 -1.78 -30.67 -14.80
C ASN A 783 -0.98 -30.29 -13.55
N VAL A 784 -0.59 -31.22 -12.67
CA VAL A 784 0.29 -30.90 -11.52
C VAL A 784 1.68 -30.47 -11.99
N THR A 785 2.30 -31.21 -12.90
CA THR A 785 3.63 -30.87 -13.45
C THR A 785 3.60 -29.54 -14.21
N ARG A 786 2.52 -29.26 -14.97
CA ARG A 786 2.29 -27.96 -15.63
C ARG A 786 2.00 -26.83 -14.64
N LEU A 787 1.29 -27.10 -13.55
CA LEU A 787 0.97 -26.11 -12.51
C LEU A 787 2.23 -25.70 -11.73
N LEU A 788 3.02 -26.66 -11.27
CA LEU A 788 4.30 -26.38 -10.58
C LEU A 788 5.28 -25.63 -11.49
N ARG A 789 5.37 -26.01 -12.78
CA ARG A 789 6.16 -25.28 -13.78
C ARG A 789 5.66 -23.83 -13.92
N LYS A 790 4.37 -23.63 -14.18
CA LYS A 790 3.74 -22.31 -14.33
C LYS A 790 3.93 -21.44 -13.08
N GLN A 791 3.79 -22.01 -11.89
CA GLN A 791 4.01 -21.29 -10.63
C GLN A 791 5.49 -20.95 -10.38
N ALA A 792 6.44 -21.81 -10.79
CA ALA A 792 7.87 -21.49 -10.72
C ALA A 792 8.26 -20.39 -11.74
N GLU A 793 7.70 -20.44 -12.94
CA GLU A 793 7.81 -19.39 -13.95
C GLU A 793 7.23 -18.06 -13.43
N GLU A 794 6.07 -18.08 -12.77
CA GLU A 794 5.45 -16.91 -12.12
C GLU A 794 6.29 -16.37 -10.94
N VAL A 795 6.79 -17.24 -10.04
CA VAL A 795 7.67 -16.83 -8.93
C VAL A 795 8.95 -16.18 -9.46
N ASN A 796 9.57 -16.75 -10.49
CA ASN A 796 10.76 -16.17 -11.10
C ASN A 796 10.46 -14.81 -11.76
N THR A 797 9.36 -14.72 -12.52
CA THR A 797 8.96 -13.49 -13.22
C THR A 797 8.64 -12.35 -12.25
N GLU A 798 7.87 -12.61 -11.20
CA GLU A 798 7.54 -11.60 -10.18
C GLU A 798 8.76 -11.24 -9.32
N TRP A 799 9.69 -12.18 -9.08
CA TRP A 799 10.97 -11.89 -8.41
C TRP A 799 11.90 -11.00 -9.26
N GLU A 800 12.03 -11.26 -10.56
CA GLU A 800 12.79 -10.40 -11.48
C GLU A 800 12.16 -9.00 -11.58
N LYS A 801 10.83 -8.94 -11.76
CA LYS A 801 10.05 -7.70 -11.79
C LYS A 801 10.21 -6.88 -10.49
N LEU A 802 10.13 -7.51 -9.33
CA LEU A 802 10.31 -6.84 -8.03
C LEU A 802 11.74 -6.30 -7.84
N ASN A 803 12.75 -7.05 -8.30
CA ASN A 803 14.13 -6.57 -8.25
C ASN A 803 14.38 -5.39 -9.21
N LEU A 804 13.80 -5.42 -10.41
CA LEU A 804 13.85 -4.28 -11.35
C LEU A 804 13.16 -3.04 -10.77
N HIS A 805 11.94 -3.20 -10.24
CA HIS A 805 11.20 -2.11 -9.57
C HIS A 805 12.00 -1.54 -8.39
N SER A 806 12.62 -2.41 -7.58
CA SER A 806 13.51 -2.03 -6.47
C SER A 806 14.80 -1.34 -6.94
N ALA A 807 15.33 -1.67 -8.11
CA ALA A 807 16.52 -1.02 -8.68
C ALA A 807 16.17 0.39 -9.20
N ASP A 808 15.06 0.53 -9.94
CA ASP A 808 14.58 1.82 -10.45
C ASP A 808 14.18 2.78 -9.31
N TRP A 809 13.59 2.27 -8.22
CA TRP A 809 13.29 3.10 -7.05
C TRP A 809 14.55 3.57 -6.32
N GLN A 810 15.59 2.73 -6.22
CA GLN A 810 16.89 3.17 -5.70
C GLN A 810 17.50 4.25 -6.60
N ARG A 811 17.52 4.05 -7.92
CA ARG A 811 18.06 5.02 -8.88
C ARG A 811 17.37 6.38 -8.74
N LYS A 812 16.03 6.40 -8.65
CA LYS A 812 15.23 7.61 -8.41
C LYS A 812 15.60 8.33 -7.12
N ILE A 813 15.80 7.59 -6.02
CA ILE A 813 16.23 8.14 -4.73
C ILE A 813 17.64 8.73 -4.83
N ASP A 814 18.59 8.01 -5.44
CA ASP A 814 19.98 8.44 -5.52
C ASP A 814 20.13 9.66 -6.44
N GLU A 815 19.45 9.67 -7.60
CA GLU A 815 19.32 10.83 -8.50
C GLU A 815 18.68 12.06 -7.86
N ALA A 816 17.76 11.86 -6.91
CA ALA A 816 17.10 12.95 -6.19
C ALA A 816 17.99 13.53 -5.09
N LEU A 817 18.77 12.68 -4.39
CA LEU A 817 19.78 13.15 -3.42
C LEU A 817 20.87 13.97 -4.11
N GLU A 818 21.33 13.56 -5.29
CA GLU A 818 22.30 14.30 -6.10
C GLU A 818 21.76 15.68 -6.51
N ARG A 819 20.58 15.74 -7.16
CA ARG A 819 19.94 17.02 -7.54
C ARG A 819 19.64 17.93 -6.33
N LEU A 820 19.20 17.37 -5.20
CA LEU A 820 18.94 18.14 -3.98
C LEU A 820 20.23 18.67 -3.34
N GLN A 821 21.34 17.94 -3.43
CA GLN A 821 22.65 18.44 -3.00
C GLN A 821 23.14 19.56 -3.92
N GLU A 822 23.10 19.39 -5.24
CA GLU A 822 23.45 20.44 -6.21
C GLU A 822 22.62 21.72 -5.98
N LEU A 823 21.31 21.58 -5.78
CA LEU A 823 20.42 22.69 -5.49
C LEU A 823 20.76 23.37 -4.17
N GLN A 824 21.08 22.61 -3.11
CA GLN A 824 21.47 23.17 -1.81
C GLN A 824 22.79 23.94 -1.90
N GLU A 825 23.82 23.37 -2.55
CA GLU A 825 25.12 24.02 -2.74
C GLU A 825 24.99 25.31 -3.58
N ALA A 826 24.22 25.27 -4.68
CA ALA A 826 23.94 26.46 -5.50
C ALA A 826 23.09 27.51 -4.76
N THR A 827 22.17 27.08 -3.89
CA THR A 827 21.34 27.97 -3.06
C THR A 827 22.17 28.67 -1.99
N ASP A 828 23.06 27.93 -1.31
CA ASP A 828 23.93 28.49 -0.27
C ASP A 828 25.01 29.42 -0.88
N GLU A 829 25.55 29.13 -2.07
CA GLU A 829 26.40 30.11 -2.76
C GLU A 829 25.61 31.36 -3.13
N LEU A 830 24.41 31.20 -3.71
CA LEU A 830 23.60 32.35 -4.15
C LEU A 830 23.17 33.23 -2.96
N ASP A 831 22.72 32.65 -1.85
CA ASP A 831 22.34 33.43 -0.66
C ASP A 831 23.55 34.06 0.03
N LEU A 832 24.69 33.37 0.14
CA LEU A 832 25.94 33.96 0.63
C LEU A 832 26.34 35.18 -0.22
N LYS A 833 26.19 35.10 -1.54
CA LYS A 833 26.55 36.17 -2.48
C LYS A 833 25.53 37.30 -2.51
N LEU A 834 24.24 37.01 -2.36
CA LEU A 834 23.21 38.02 -2.14
C LEU A 834 23.43 38.76 -0.82
N ARG A 835 23.69 38.05 0.29
CA ARG A 835 24.02 38.68 1.58
C ARG A 835 25.29 39.54 1.49
N GLN A 836 26.32 39.11 0.77
CA GLN A 836 27.52 39.92 0.53
C GLN A 836 27.16 41.22 -0.23
N ALA A 837 26.36 41.15 -1.30
CA ALA A 837 25.91 42.33 -2.04
C ALA A 837 24.97 43.24 -1.21
N GLU A 838 24.08 42.66 -0.40
CA GLU A 838 23.15 43.38 0.48
C GLU A 838 23.88 44.11 1.62
N VAL A 839 24.94 43.50 2.19
CA VAL A 839 25.82 44.14 3.19
C VAL A 839 26.66 45.25 2.57
N ILE A 840 27.23 45.03 1.38
CA ILE A 840 27.97 46.07 0.64
C ILE A 840 27.04 47.26 0.36
N LYS A 841 25.83 47.02 -0.15
CA LYS A 841 24.77 48.04 -0.31
C LYS A 841 24.45 48.75 1.01
N GLY A 842 24.35 48.01 2.12
CA GLY A 842 24.09 48.58 3.44
C GLY A 842 25.17 49.55 3.94
N SER A 843 26.38 49.48 3.38
CA SER A 843 27.48 50.42 3.65
C SER A 843 27.55 51.61 2.68
N TRP A 844 26.69 51.67 1.67
CA TRP A 844 26.66 52.78 0.70
C TRP A 844 26.00 54.02 1.29
N GLN A 845 26.82 54.98 1.71
CA GLN A 845 26.37 56.32 2.01
C GLN A 845 25.83 57.02 0.72
N PRO A 846 24.90 57.97 0.87
CA PRO A 846 24.55 58.91 -0.20
C PRO A 846 25.78 59.70 -0.69
N VAL A 847 25.76 60.16 -1.94
CA VAL A 847 26.98 60.69 -2.58
C VAL A 847 27.46 62.02 -1.99
N GLY A 848 26.55 62.93 -1.63
CA GLY A 848 26.95 64.11 -0.89
C GLY A 848 27.19 63.86 0.61
N ASP A 849 26.93 62.64 1.10
CA ASP A 849 27.29 62.16 2.44
C ASP A 849 28.61 61.34 2.38
N LEU A 850 29.61 61.81 1.62
CA LEU A 850 30.97 61.26 1.59
C LEU A 850 31.99 62.40 1.75
N LEU A 851 32.92 62.27 2.72
CA LEU A 851 34.03 63.21 2.92
C LEU A 851 35.32 62.66 2.32
N ILE A 852 36.01 63.50 1.57
CA ILE A 852 37.46 63.53 1.33
C ILE A 852 38.18 62.20 1.57
N ASP A 853 38.87 62.15 2.71
CA ASP A 853 39.87 61.15 3.06
C ASP A 853 39.31 59.73 3.30
N SER A 854 37.98 59.57 3.42
CA SER A 854 37.36 58.24 3.54
C SER A 854 37.10 57.57 2.20
N LEU A 855 37.07 58.31 1.09
CA LEU A 855 36.63 57.79 -0.22
C LEU A 855 37.47 56.62 -0.72
N GLN A 856 38.79 56.62 -0.49
CA GLN A 856 39.67 55.50 -0.80
C GLN A 856 39.26 54.22 -0.02
N ASP A 857 38.97 54.39 1.27
CA ASP A 857 38.60 53.33 2.19
C ASP A 857 37.17 52.80 1.92
N HIS A 858 36.31 53.57 1.27
CA HIS A 858 35.02 53.11 0.74
C HIS A 858 35.16 52.42 -0.63
N LEU A 859 36.03 52.91 -1.52
CA LEU A 859 36.31 52.27 -2.80
C LEU A 859 36.90 50.86 -2.63
N GLU A 860 37.77 50.64 -1.64
CA GLU A 860 38.30 49.31 -1.32
C GLU A 860 37.29 48.38 -0.62
N LYS A 861 36.17 48.89 -0.10
CA LYS A 861 35.07 48.08 0.49
C LYS A 861 33.93 47.74 -0.49
N VAL A 862 33.90 48.37 -1.66
CA VAL A 862 32.92 48.11 -2.73
C VAL A 862 33.42 47.10 -3.77
N LYS A 863 34.69 46.69 -3.64
CA LYS A 863 35.46 45.84 -4.56
C LYS A 863 35.64 44.41 -4.04
#